data_AF-A0A9P6E688-F1
#
_entry.id   AF-A0A9P6E688-F1
#
_cell.length_a   1.000
_cell.length_b   1.000
_cell.length_c   1.000
_cell.angle_alpha   90.00
_cell.angle_beta   90.00
_cell.angle_gamma   90.00
#
_symmetry.space_group_name_H-M   'P 1'
#
loop_
_entity.id
_entity.type
_entity.pdbx_description
1 polymer ?
#
loop_
_entity_poly.entity_id
_entity_poly.type
_entity_poly.pdbx_seq_one_letter_code
_entity_poly.pdbx_strand_id
1 'polypeptide(L)'
;MQFLKDKREARRQRAADTTLDQFFHQVMPNQPSLPLPESPVPQFLRSNEAPNDSQSDFIRKSIVMARRAKSQMEEQRLVVLNEPSAHSSLLAAINHRISRAESYIYQHESILSSVRRLPFEILLEIFHHCVVPTSWSTAFDKHAHAPPWYLGQICTSWRMAALAAPALWTTVLSPSIMSTYHTISKQLKALEEQLRRSGASRLSISIEAGNTLWSNQSAIVDALVRHSEKWGTLNFKAGIKGLVFLRGVKNRIPLLTTLKIWTLGREPSVSGMNFTMFEQAPLLQSISLHGLGTSEIVLPFRQIVDYREGIIGSSNSLSITPNARSSAVAFTNLTTLYTFRLLLSAPLLLSKLTQLVVICRTPHPPNVRYLVLPSIESIRISTHVHILDQMIQVMSRSRDARQDGCCPLKRLFYRVKTSDEPEGLITQLLQKTPHLTSLDIPLPPKFDVERIAVGRLSKTLTLLPQLQSCRFHISGSHVFRSVSVKSDLELLCPLADGEKAQNSTSSLPFVHLSLCFSAAEYGSVLNVTLNEYQATSGFFKPLSLKGTLIHQIPLLCDETAPIKLNQTVDHNTEVFETIREIMAYEFREENAADMYHSGLHIVLKRLADLDTDGPGLLASNARNILKQWNTILEKSLHLRRWVSSGPNEMVYIPLSHPIRTSDKALDIVYGIPESGLLVNIPENPDFIFNFVDSEP
;
A
#
# COMPACT_ATOMS: atom_id res chain seq x y z
N MET A 1 30.71 0.67 5.81
CA MET A 1 31.56 1.65 5.07
C MET A 1 31.18 3.09 5.40
N GLN A 2 29.90 3.49 5.34
CA GLN A 2 29.47 4.86 5.69
C GLN A 2 29.79 5.26 7.13
N PHE A 3 29.44 4.47 8.14
CA PHE A 3 29.79 4.75 9.54
C PHE A 3 31.29 4.97 9.81
N LEU A 4 32.16 4.25 9.09
CA LEU A 4 33.61 4.43 9.18
C LEU A 4 34.09 5.68 8.43
N LYS A 5 33.38 6.09 7.36
CA LYS A 5 33.57 7.39 6.70
C LYS A 5 33.13 8.51 7.63
N ASP A 6 31.94 8.44 8.23
CA ASP A 6 31.41 9.44 9.15
C ASP A 6 32.32 9.63 10.38
N LYS A 7 32.88 8.54 10.93
CA LYS A 7 33.85 8.61 12.04
C LYS A 7 35.20 9.23 11.63
N ARG A 8 35.63 9.05 10.37
CA ARG A 8 36.83 9.69 9.81
C ARG A 8 36.57 11.16 9.49
N GLU A 9 35.39 11.48 9.02
CA GLU A 9 34.92 12.83 8.72
C GLU A 9 34.79 13.67 9.99
N ALA A 10 34.19 13.13 11.06
CA ALA A 10 34.14 13.77 12.38
C ALA A 10 35.55 14.04 12.97
N ARG A 11 36.55 13.18 12.70
CA ARG A 11 37.94 13.43 13.09
C ARG A 11 38.60 14.53 12.26
N ARG A 12 38.34 14.58 10.95
CA ARG A 12 38.82 15.63 10.06
C ARG A 12 38.21 16.99 10.43
N GLN A 13 36.93 17.00 10.77
CA GLN A 13 36.21 18.21 11.17
C GLN A 13 36.76 18.78 12.48
N ARG A 14 37.03 17.94 13.49
CA ARG A 14 37.71 18.40 14.73
C ARG A 14 39.10 18.99 14.47
N ALA A 15 39.88 18.41 13.55
CA ALA A 15 41.19 18.95 13.19
C ALA A 15 41.06 20.30 12.44
N ALA A 16 40.08 20.41 11.54
CA ALA A 16 39.76 21.65 10.83
C ALA A 16 39.31 22.77 11.80
N ASP A 17 38.42 22.45 12.74
CA ASP A 17 37.93 23.41 13.76
C ASP A 17 39.09 23.93 14.63
N THR A 18 40.00 23.04 15.06
CA THR A 18 41.20 23.42 15.84
C THR A 18 42.13 24.35 15.05
N THR A 19 42.24 24.13 13.73
CA THR A 19 43.09 24.93 12.84
C THR A 19 42.47 26.31 12.59
N LEU A 20 41.15 26.37 12.41
CA LEU A 20 40.39 27.61 12.27
C LEU A 20 40.39 28.43 13.57
N ASP A 21 40.28 27.78 14.73
CA ASP A 21 40.40 28.44 16.03
C ASP A 21 41.76 29.14 16.18
N GLN A 22 42.86 28.47 15.80
CA GLN A 22 44.21 29.05 15.81
C GLN A 22 44.34 30.20 14.82
N PHE A 23 43.80 30.06 13.61
CA PHE A 23 43.79 31.10 12.59
C PHE A 23 43.03 32.35 13.06
N PHE A 24 41.80 32.21 13.55
CA PHE A 24 41.01 33.36 14.02
C PHE A 24 41.59 34.00 15.29
N HIS A 25 42.26 33.23 16.15
CA HIS A 25 42.99 33.76 17.30
C HIS A 25 44.24 34.58 16.90
N GLN A 26 44.92 34.21 15.80
CA GLN A 26 46.05 34.97 15.27
C GLN A 26 45.60 36.24 14.53
N VAL A 27 44.47 36.18 13.82
CA VAL A 27 43.95 37.30 13.03
C VAL A 27 43.26 38.36 13.90
N MET A 28 42.71 38.00 15.06
CA MET A 28 41.96 38.91 15.95
C MET A 28 42.30 38.71 17.44
N PRO A 29 43.51 39.10 17.90
CA PRO A 29 43.99 38.84 19.27
C PRO A 29 43.28 39.67 20.37
N ASN A 30 42.63 40.78 20.02
CA ASN A 30 42.08 41.75 20.97
C ASN A 30 40.57 41.59 21.26
N GLN A 31 39.92 40.53 20.77
CA GLN A 31 38.52 40.26 21.13
C GLN A 31 38.44 39.34 22.35
N PRO A 32 37.67 39.69 23.40
CA PRO A 32 37.43 38.80 24.53
C PRO A 32 36.77 37.52 24.03
N SER A 33 37.49 36.40 24.11
CA SER A 33 36.88 35.09 23.91
C SER A 33 36.05 34.78 25.16
N LEU A 34 34.79 34.44 24.97
CA LEU A 34 34.08 33.61 25.95
C LEU A 34 34.44 32.17 25.59
N PRO A 35 35.46 31.56 26.24
CA PRO A 35 35.85 30.20 25.92
C PRO A 35 34.68 29.27 26.22
N LEU A 36 34.33 28.42 25.25
CA LEU A 36 33.50 27.26 25.56
C LEU A 36 34.24 26.45 26.63
N PRO A 37 33.59 26.05 27.73
CA PRO A 37 34.23 25.26 28.76
C PRO A 37 34.75 23.95 28.16
N GLU A 38 35.92 23.49 28.61
CA GLU A 38 36.39 22.15 28.25
C GLU A 38 35.29 21.14 28.57
N SER A 39 35.15 20.10 27.73
CA SER A 39 34.17 19.07 28.02
C SER A 39 34.50 18.49 29.39
N PRO A 40 33.56 18.51 30.35
CA PRO A 40 33.81 17.97 31.68
C PRO A 40 33.77 16.45 31.72
N VAL A 41 33.35 15.84 30.61
CA VAL A 41 33.09 14.41 30.45
C VAL A 41 33.73 13.89 29.16
N PRO A 42 35.03 14.12 28.93
CA PRO A 42 35.68 13.78 27.66
C PRO A 42 35.66 12.27 27.37
N GLN A 43 35.58 11.43 28.42
CA GLN A 43 35.42 9.98 28.28
C GLN A 43 34.07 9.58 27.65
N PHE A 44 32.98 10.27 27.97
CA PHE A 44 31.64 9.95 27.48
C PHE A 44 31.42 10.37 26.02
N LEU A 45 32.22 11.32 25.52
CA LEU A 45 32.29 11.67 24.10
C LEU A 45 32.93 10.57 23.24
N ARG A 46 33.61 9.60 23.86
CA ARG A 46 34.29 8.47 23.20
C ARG A 46 33.67 7.11 23.56
N SER A 47 32.68 7.10 24.46
CA SER A 47 32.02 5.91 24.99
C SER A 47 30.51 5.99 24.79
N ASN A 48 29.83 4.85 24.84
CA ASN A 48 28.36 4.75 24.88
C ASN A 48 27.84 4.48 26.30
N GLU A 49 28.70 4.55 27.31
CA GLU A 49 28.29 4.47 28.71
C GLU A 49 27.35 5.62 29.07
N ALA A 50 26.37 5.33 29.92
CA ALA A 50 25.47 6.32 30.46
C ALA A 50 26.14 7.07 31.62
N PRO A 51 26.01 8.41 31.68
CA PRO A 51 26.40 9.15 32.88
C PRO A 51 25.48 8.76 34.04
N ASN A 52 26.02 8.74 35.26
CA ASN A 52 25.20 8.68 36.48
C ASN A 52 24.47 10.03 36.70
N ASP A 53 23.60 10.10 37.71
CA ASP A 53 22.77 11.29 37.93
C ASP A 53 23.61 12.56 38.19
N SER A 54 24.64 12.47 39.03
CA SER A 54 25.54 13.59 39.32
C SER A 54 26.33 14.07 38.10
N GLN A 55 26.80 13.13 37.26
CA GLN A 55 27.46 13.45 35.99
C GLN A 55 26.48 14.05 34.99
N SER A 56 25.25 13.55 34.95
CA SER A 56 24.18 14.09 34.10
C SER A 56 23.86 15.54 34.45
N ASP A 57 23.81 15.86 35.75
CA ASP A 57 23.62 17.24 36.22
C ASP A 57 24.77 18.15 35.82
N PHE A 58 26.01 17.65 35.90
CA PHE A 58 27.18 18.39 35.44
C PHE A 58 27.10 18.67 33.93
N ILE A 59 26.75 17.67 33.13
CA ILE A 59 26.58 17.82 31.67
C ILE A 59 25.48 18.84 31.35
N ARG A 60 24.33 18.78 32.05
CA ARG A 60 23.25 19.76 31.89
C ARG A 60 23.72 21.18 32.18
N LYS A 61 24.49 21.39 33.26
CA LYS A 61 25.07 22.70 33.59
C LYS A 61 26.00 23.20 32.49
N SER A 62 26.87 22.34 31.95
CA SER A 62 27.75 22.70 30.82
C SER A 62 26.98 23.02 29.54
N ILE A 63 25.90 22.30 29.23
CA ILE A 63 25.01 22.63 28.10
C ILE A 63 24.38 24.01 28.29
N VAL A 64 23.90 24.33 29.50
CA VAL A 64 23.33 25.64 29.80
C VAL A 64 24.35 26.77 29.62
N MET A 65 25.59 26.56 30.08
CA MET A 65 26.68 27.53 29.86
C MET A 65 26.99 27.72 28.37
N ALA A 66 27.10 26.63 27.61
CA ALA A 66 27.36 26.67 26.17
C ALA A 66 26.22 27.37 25.39
N ARG A 67 24.96 27.12 25.76
CA ARG A 67 23.79 27.81 25.18
C ARG A 67 23.82 29.30 25.48
N ARG A 68 24.16 29.71 26.71
CA ARG A 68 24.31 31.13 27.06
C ARG A 68 25.42 31.79 26.24
N ALA A 69 26.57 31.14 26.12
CA ALA A 69 27.68 31.65 25.31
C ALA A 69 27.29 31.77 23.83
N LYS A 70 26.55 30.78 23.29
CA LYS A 70 25.99 30.83 21.92
C LYS A 70 25.09 32.05 21.71
N SER A 71 24.12 32.27 22.60
CA SER A 71 23.18 33.41 22.47
C SER A 71 23.90 34.76 22.53
N GLN A 72 24.91 34.90 23.40
CA GLN A 72 25.75 36.11 23.43
C GLN A 72 26.51 36.32 22.11
N MET A 73 27.02 35.25 21.49
CA MET A 73 27.69 35.33 20.19
C MET A 73 26.71 35.64 19.04
N GLU A 74 25.48 35.12 19.10
CA GLU A 74 24.41 35.46 18.15
C GLU A 74 24.00 36.93 18.24
N GLU A 75 23.93 37.49 19.45
CA GLU A 75 23.69 38.91 19.69
C GLU A 75 24.84 39.78 19.14
N GLN A 76 26.09 39.39 19.43
CA GLN A 76 27.28 40.04 18.84
C GLN A 76 27.26 39.99 17.30
N ARG A 77 26.81 38.87 16.71
CA ARG A 77 26.67 38.75 15.25
C ARG A 77 25.68 39.78 14.70
N LEU A 78 24.55 39.99 15.36
CA LEU A 78 23.53 40.96 14.95
C LEU A 78 24.05 42.40 15.06
N VAL A 79 24.81 42.72 16.11
CA VAL A 79 25.46 44.03 16.26
C VAL A 79 26.46 44.28 15.13
N VAL A 80 27.33 43.32 14.82
CA VAL A 80 28.34 43.45 13.75
C VAL A 80 27.72 43.52 12.36
N LEU A 81 26.59 42.83 12.12
CA LEU A 81 25.84 42.90 10.86
C LEU A 81 25.23 44.29 10.59
N ASN A 82 24.94 45.05 11.64
CA ASN A 82 24.34 46.39 11.54
C ASN A 82 25.38 47.52 11.39
N GLU A 83 26.69 47.21 11.46
CA GLU A 83 27.74 48.21 11.24
C GLU A 83 28.09 48.38 9.75
N PRO A 84 28.22 49.62 9.23
CA PRO A 84 28.55 49.91 7.83
C PRO A 84 29.91 49.37 7.36
N SER A 85 30.81 49.04 8.30
CA SER A 85 32.18 48.57 8.10
C SER A 85 32.38 47.12 8.56
N ALA A 86 31.32 46.29 8.46
CA ALA A 86 31.36 44.88 8.83
C ALA A 86 32.53 44.14 8.13
N HIS A 87 33.58 43.84 8.88
CA HIS A 87 34.71 43.05 8.38
C HIS A 87 34.26 41.60 8.17
N SER A 88 34.26 41.14 6.92
CA SER A 88 33.94 39.75 6.53
C SER A 88 34.66 38.71 7.40
N SER A 89 35.93 38.96 7.75
CA SER A 89 36.73 38.08 8.61
C SER A 89 36.22 37.99 10.06
N LEU A 90 35.64 39.07 10.60
CA LEU A 90 35.06 39.09 11.95
C LEU A 90 33.73 38.31 12.00
N LEU A 91 32.87 38.50 11.00
CA LEU A 91 31.63 37.73 10.86
C LEU A 91 31.93 36.23 10.67
N ALA A 92 32.96 35.89 9.89
CA ALA A 92 33.43 34.51 9.74
C ALA A 92 33.89 33.90 11.08
N ALA A 93 34.63 34.66 11.90
CA ALA A 93 35.07 34.23 13.23
C ALA A 93 33.89 34.00 14.18
N ILE A 94 32.90 34.90 14.20
CA ILE A 94 31.69 34.77 15.03
C ILE A 94 30.86 33.55 14.59
N ASN A 95 30.62 33.38 13.29
CA ASN A 95 29.89 32.23 12.76
C ASN A 95 30.60 30.90 13.06
N HIS A 96 31.93 30.86 12.97
CA HIS A 96 32.72 29.69 13.36
C HIS A 96 32.53 29.35 14.84
N ARG A 97 32.57 30.36 15.74
CA ARG A 97 32.35 30.16 17.18
C ARG A 97 30.94 29.68 17.50
N ILE A 98 29.91 30.21 16.82
CA ILE A 98 28.52 29.74 16.95
C ILE A 98 28.42 28.26 16.54
N SER A 99 28.94 27.89 15.37
CA SER A 99 28.96 26.50 14.89
C SER A 99 29.67 25.56 15.87
N ARG A 100 30.79 26.02 16.47
CA ARG A 100 31.50 25.26 17.50
C ARG A 100 30.66 25.08 18.77
N ALA A 101 29.93 26.11 19.21
CA ALA A 101 29.03 26.02 20.35
C ALA A 101 27.85 25.06 20.08
N GLU A 102 27.29 25.08 18.87
CA GLU A 102 26.25 24.14 18.44
C GLU A 102 26.75 22.70 18.45
N SER A 103 27.94 22.46 17.88
CA SER A 103 28.57 21.14 17.88
C SER A 103 28.84 20.65 19.31
N TYR A 104 29.28 21.54 20.21
CA TYR A 104 29.47 21.22 21.63
C TYR A 104 28.15 20.83 22.29
N ILE A 105 27.09 21.63 22.11
CA ILE A 105 25.76 21.37 22.68
C ILE A 105 25.24 20.02 22.18
N TYR A 106 25.23 19.80 20.87
CA TYR A 106 24.77 18.56 20.24
C TYR A 106 25.52 17.33 20.79
N GLN A 107 26.84 17.41 20.89
CA GLN A 107 27.65 16.32 21.42
C GLN A 107 27.30 16.00 22.87
N HIS A 108 27.08 17.00 23.73
CA HIS A 108 26.76 16.79 25.14
C HIS A 108 25.30 16.36 25.35
N GLU A 109 24.36 16.84 24.54
CA GLU A 109 22.97 16.34 24.51
C GLU A 109 22.92 14.87 24.10
N SER A 110 23.76 14.44 23.15
CA SER A 110 23.86 13.04 22.74
C SER A 110 24.31 12.11 23.87
N ILE A 111 25.06 12.61 24.85
CA ILE A 111 25.46 11.85 26.06
C ILE A 111 24.25 11.64 26.98
N LEU A 112 23.32 12.60 27.03
CA LEU A 112 22.10 12.52 27.84
C LEU A 112 20.96 11.76 27.15
N SER A 113 21.19 11.26 25.94
CA SER A 113 20.19 10.49 25.18
C SER A 113 19.64 9.33 26.01
N SER A 114 18.31 9.18 25.99
CA SER A 114 17.60 8.08 26.67
C SER A 114 18.07 6.71 26.21
N VAL A 115 18.51 6.59 24.95
CA VAL A 115 18.93 5.30 24.36
C VAL A 115 20.14 4.69 25.08
N ARG A 116 20.99 5.51 25.72
CA ARG A 116 22.15 5.04 26.51
C ARG A 116 21.76 4.48 27.87
N ARG A 117 20.58 4.84 28.37
CA ARG A 117 20.04 4.43 29.69
C ARG A 117 19.01 3.32 29.61
N LEU A 118 18.72 2.82 28.40
CA LEU A 118 17.75 1.75 28.23
C LEU A 118 18.27 0.48 28.93
N PRO A 119 17.46 -0.13 29.81
CA PRO A 119 17.75 -1.45 30.34
C PRO A 119 17.91 -2.48 29.22
N PHE A 120 18.67 -3.53 29.50
CA PHE A 120 18.97 -4.57 28.53
C PHE A 120 17.68 -5.26 28.03
N GLU A 121 16.72 -5.45 28.92
CA GLU A 121 15.41 -6.06 28.66
C GLU A 121 14.58 -5.22 27.68
N ILE A 122 14.62 -3.89 27.82
CA ILE A 122 13.89 -2.98 26.91
C ILE A 122 14.54 -2.97 25.52
N LEU A 123 15.87 -3.07 25.44
CA LEU A 123 16.55 -3.23 24.16
C LEU A 123 16.17 -4.54 23.46
N LEU A 124 16.05 -5.64 24.21
CA LEU A 124 15.59 -6.93 23.68
C LEU A 124 14.16 -6.84 23.15
N GLU A 125 13.25 -6.16 23.86
CA GLU A 125 11.87 -5.96 23.43
C GLU A 125 11.79 -5.13 22.13
N ILE A 126 12.53 -4.01 22.07
CA ILE A 126 12.64 -3.20 20.85
C ILE A 126 13.14 -4.05 19.68
N PHE A 127 14.13 -4.91 19.94
CA PHE A 127 14.70 -5.80 18.92
C PHE A 127 13.69 -6.86 18.47
N HIS A 128 12.82 -7.35 19.34
CA HIS A 128 11.74 -8.25 18.95
C HIS A 128 10.83 -7.62 17.88
N HIS A 129 10.52 -6.32 18.02
CA HIS A 129 9.77 -5.56 17.02
C HIS A 129 10.56 -5.23 15.74
N CYS A 130 11.88 -5.38 15.75
CA CYS A 130 12.72 -5.21 14.56
C CYS A 130 12.71 -6.45 13.64
N VAL A 131 12.13 -7.57 14.08
CA VAL A 131 12.03 -8.79 13.26
C VAL A 131 10.95 -8.59 12.20
N VAL A 132 11.37 -8.32 10.96
CA VAL A 132 10.44 -8.18 9.83
C VAL A 132 10.05 -9.56 9.31
N PRO A 133 8.75 -9.86 9.17
CA PRO A 133 8.29 -11.07 8.49
C PRO A 133 8.82 -11.09 7.06
N THR A 134 9.29 -12.25 6.61
CA THR A 134 9.84 -12.39 5.26
C THR A 134 8.72 -12.24 4.22
N SER A 135 8.62 -11.06 3.59
CA SER A 135 7.71 -10.78 2.47
C SER A 135 8.51 -10.65 1.16
N TRP A 136 7.81 -10.77 0.03
CA TRP A 136 8.37 -10.64 -1.31
C TRP A 136 8.89 -9.23 -1.63
N SER A 137 8.48 -8.23 -0.84
CA SER A 137 8.68 -6.80 -1.12
C SER A 137 9.82 -6.16 -0.33
N THR A 138 10.52 -6.89 0.54
CA THR A 138 11.72 -6.35 1.20
C THR A 138 12.85 -6.31 0.18
N ALA A 139 13.00 -5.18 -0.52
CA ALA A 139 14.04 -4.93 -1.51
C ALA A 139 15.42 -5.39 -0.97
N PHE A 140 15.99 -6.39 -1.64
CA PHE A 140 17.11 -7.21 -1.18
C PHE A 140 18.47 -6.48 -1.15
N ASP A 141 18.55 -5.23 -1.60
CA ASP A 141 19.83 -4.53 -1.81
C ASP A 141 20.55 -4.05 -0.55
N LYS A 142 20.01 -4.35 0.64
CA LYS A 142 20.57 -3.82 1.89
C LYS A 142 20.74 -4.86 2.99
N HIS A 143 21.32 -6.03 2.67
CA HIS A 143 21.71 -7.04 3.68
C HIS A 143 22.60 -6.46 4.80
N ALA A 144 23.38 -5.40 4.49
CA ALA A 144 24.19 -4.69 5.49
C ALA A 144 23.40 -3.71 6.38
N HIS A 145 22.14 -3.40 6.05
CA HIS A 145 21.28 -2.47 6.78
C HIS A 145 20.04 -3.13 7.40
N ALA A 146 19.90 -4.46 7.30
CA ALA A 146 18.83 -5.19 7.96
C ALA A 146 19.28 -5.75 9.32
N PRO A 147 18.38 -5.84 10.32
CA PRO A 147 18.58 -6.69 11.49
C PRO A 147 18.89 -8.14 11.06
N PRO A 148 19.73 -8.88 11.81
CA PRO A 148 20.37 -8.51 13.08
C PRO A 148 21.68 -7.71 12.93
N TRP A 149 22.27 -7.69 11.73
CA TRP A 149 23.65 -7.25 11.54
C TRP A 149 23.86 -5.75 11.82
N TYR A 150 22.95 -4.90 11.37
CA TYR A 150 23.03 -3.46 11.59
C TYR A 150 22.93 -3.08 13.08
N LEU A 151 22.05 -3.76 13.84
CA LEU A 151 21.88 -3.53 15.28
C LEU A 151 23.19 -3.77 16.05
N GLY A 152 23.94 -4.80 15.64
CA GLY A 152 25.26 -5.10 16.21
C GLY A 152 26.38 -4.10 15.85
N GLN A 153 26.14 -3.13 14.96
CA GLN A 153 27.13 -2.11 14.57
C GLN A 153 26.94 -0.77 15.28
N ILE A 154 25.84 -0.58 16.03
CA ILE A 154 25.51 0.70 16.67
C ILE A 154 26.40 0.96 17.89
N CYS A 155 26.36 0.08 18.89
CA CYS A 155 27.21 0.16 20.07
C CYS A 155 27.49 -1.22 20.67
N THR A 156 28.36 -1.28 21.68
CA THR A 156 28.68 -2.53 22.40
C THR A 156 27.46 -3.11 23.11
N SER A 157 26.66 -2.28 23.78
CA SER A 157 25.43 -2.71 24.47
C SER A 157 24.42 -3.34 23.49
N TRP A 158 24.13 -2.65 22.38
CA TRP A 158 23.24 -3.16 21.33
C TRP A 158 23.80 -4.42 20.67
N ARG A 159 25.11 -4.52 20.50
CA ARG A 159 25.76 -5.76 20.03
C ARG A 159 25.53 -6.91 21.00
N MET A 160 25.70 -6.71 22.30
CA MET A 160 25.43 -7.77 23.29
C MET A 160 23.97 -8.18 23.27
N ALA A 161 23.04 -7.21 23.24
CA ALA A 161 21.60 -7.48 23.16
C ALA A 161 21.24 -8.25 21.88
N ALA A 162 21.76 -7.83 20.73
CA ALA A 162 21.49 -8.49 19.45
C ALA A 162 22.04 -9.92 19.43
N LEU A 163 23.24 -10.14 19.97
CA LEU A 163 23.86 -11.46 20.07
C LEU A 163 23.17 -12.40 21.08
N ALA A 164 22.45 -11.83 22.06
CA ALA A 164 21.72 -12.55 23.09
C ALA A 164 20.25 -12.84 22.74
N ALA A 165 19.74 -12.34 21.61
CA ALA A 165 18.34 -12.44 21.21
C ALA A 165 18.15 -13.43 20.04
N PRO A 166 17.90 -14.74 20.28
CA PRO A 166 17.76 -15.73 19.19
C PRO A 166 16.69 -15.37 18.16
N ALA A 167 15.59 -14.73 18.59
CA ALA A 167 14.49 -14.30 17.73
C ALA A 167 14.93 -13.34 16.61
N LEU A 168 15.98 -12.54 16.82
CA LEU A 168 16.53 -11.67 15.77
C LEU A 168 17.21 -12.44 14.64
N TRP A 169 17.62 -13.68 14.88
CA TRP A 169 18.40 -14.49 13.95
C TRP A 169 17.53 -15.50 13.19
N THR A 170 16.22 -15.55 13.42
CA THR A 170 15.32 -16.54 12.83
C THR A 170 14.95 -16.27 11.38
N THR A 171 15.04 -15.02 10.92
CA THR A 171 14.75 -14.64 9.53
C THR A 171 16.01 -14.76 8.68
N VAL A 172 16.14 -15.88 8.00
CA VAL A 172 17.29 -16.20 7.16
C VAL A 172 16.97 -15.85 5.71
N LEU A 173 17.55 -14.75 5.24
CA LEU A 173 17.53 -14.39 3.83
C LEU A 173 18.75 -15.02 3.15
N SER A 174 18.52 -15.83 2.13
CA SER A 174 19.59 -16.19 1.21
C SER A 174 20.07 -14.89 0.57
N PRO A 175 21.39 -14.60 0.61
CA PRO A 175 21.96 -13.43 -0.04
C PRO A 175 21.44 -13.32 -1.47
N SER A 176 20.93 -12.15 -1.87
CA SER A 176 20.62 -11.91 -3.28
C SER A 176 21.92 -11.99 -4.08
N ILE A 177 21.98 -12.99 -4.95
CA ILE A 177 23.19 -13.40 -5.67
C ILE A 177 23.45 -12.48 -6.88
N MET A 178 22.62 -11.45 -7.05
CA MET A 178 22.88 -10.36 -8.00
C MET A 178 23.98 -9.39 -7.53
N SER A 179 24.37 -9.42 -6.24
CA SER A 179 25.45 -8.56 -5.73
C SER A 179 26.81 -9.23 -5.92
N THR A 180 27.53 -8.81 -6.97
CA THR A 180 28.90 -9.21 -7.35
C THR A 180 29.99 -8.85 -6.32
N TYR A 181 29.64 -8.35 -5.13
CA TYR A 181 30.60 -7.74 -4.19
C TYR A 181 31.11 -8.63 -3.05
N HIS A 182 30.55 -9.82 -2.82
CA HIS A 182 30.96 -10.70 -1.70
C HIS A 182 31.27 -12.13 -2.15
N THR A 183 32.44 -12.66 -1.77
CA THR A 183 32.81 -14.07 -1.97
C THR A 183 31.83 -14.98 -1.21
N ILE A 184 31.35 -16.05 -1.85
CA ILE A 184 30.42 -17.08 -1.29
C ILE A 184 30.88 -17.56 0.10
N SER A 185 32.20 -17.67 0.33
CA SER A 185 32.77 -18.07 1.62
C SER A 185 32.42 -17.13 2.79
N LYS A 186 32.34 -15.81 2.56
CA LYS A 186 31.93 -14.84 3.60
C LYS A 186 30.44 -14.95 3.89
N GLN A 187 29.63 -15.16 2.86
CA GLN A 187 28.19 -15.37 2.98
C GLN A 187 27.88 -16.65 3.76
N LEU A 188 28.59 -17.74 3.46
CA LEU A 188 28.43 -19.01 4.18
C LEU A 188 28.76 -18.86 5.66
N LYS A 189 29.87 -18.19 6.01
CA LYS A 189 30.22 -17.92 7.42
C LYS A 189 29.18 -17.09 8.14
N ALA A 190 28.64 -16.05 7.49
CA ALA A 190 27.59 -15.22 8.07
C ALA A 190 26.30 -16.02 8.28
N LEU A 191 25.94 -16.87 7.30
CA LEU A 191 24.80 -17.77 7.39
C LEU A 191 24.95 -18.80 8.52
N GLU A 192 26.11 -19.44 8.63
CA GLU A 192 26.39 -20.42 9.69
C GLU A 192 26.31 -19.76 11.08
N GLU A 193 26.85 -18.55 11.24
CA GLU A 193 26.72 -17.82 12.50
C GLU A 193 25.26 -17.47 12.80
N GLN A 194 24.47 -17.08 11.79
CA GLN A 194 23.05 -16.81 11.95
C GLN A 194 22.26 -18.07 12.35
N LEU A 195 22.50 -19.19 11.67
CA LEU A 195 21.87 -20.48 11.99
C LEU A 195 22.25 -20.96 13.40
N ARG A 196 23.50 -20.73 13.82
CA ARG A 196 23.97 -21.04 15.18
C ARG A 196 23.27 -20.17 16.23
N ARG A 197 23.16 -18.86 16.00
CA ARG A 197 22.55 -17.89 16.92
C ARG A 197 21.03 -18.04 17.05
N SER A 198 20.37 -18.54 16.01
CA SER A 198 18.93 -18.87 16.06
C SER A 198 18.60 -19.91 17.13
N GLY A 199 19.58 -20.68 17.61
CA GLY A 199 19.38 -21.70 18.63
C GLY A 199 18.37 -22.76 18.19
N ALA A 200 17.40 -23.05 19.06
CA ALA A 200 16.29 -23.97 18.80
C ALA A 200 15.05 -23.27 18.18
N SER A 201 15.14 -21.97 17.87
CA SER A 201 14.01 -21.21 17.36
C SER A 201 13.62 -21.64 15.95
N ARG A 202 12.33 -21.54 15.67
CA ARG A 202 11.72 -21.77 14.36
C ARG A 202 12.22 -20.75 13.34
N LEU A 203 12.67 -21.20 12.18
CA LEU A 203 13.27 -20.38 11.13
C LEU A 203 12.24 -19.94 10.08
N SER A 204 12.37 -18.70 9.60
CA SER A 204 11.73 -18.19 8.40
C SER A 204 12.79 -18.00 7.33
N ILE A 205 12.73 -18.79 6.26
CA ILE A 205 13.79 -18.87 5.26
C ILE A 205 13.27 -18.31 3.95
N SER A 206 14.08 -17.47 3.30
CA SER A 206 13.84 -17.04 1.92
C SER A 206 15.03 -17.39 1.05
N ILE A 207 14.80 -18.16 -0.01
CA ILE A 207 15.79 -18.56 -1.00
C ILE A 207 15.43 -17.88 -2.31
N GLU A 208 16.21 -16.90 -2.73
CA GLU A 208 16.05 -16.23 -4.04
C GLU A 208 17.29 -16.47 -4.90
N ALA A 209 17.08 -17.01 -6.10
CA ALA A 209 18.16 -17.33 -7.04
C ALA A 209 17.73 -17.12 -8.51
N GLY A 210 18.64 -16.55 -9.31
CA GLY A 210 18.47 -16.46 -10.77
C GLY A 210 18.58 -17.82 -11.47
N ASN A 211 18.00 -17.93 -12.67
CA ASN A 211 17.83 -19.20 -13.39
C ASN A 211 19.15 -19.93 -13.76
N THR A 212 20.29 -19.23 -13.83
CA THR A 212 21.56 -19.78 -14.37
C THR A 212 22.62 -20.13 -13.31
N LEU A 213 22.35 -19.91 -12.01
CA LEU A 213 23.42 -19.85 -11.00
C LEU A 213 23.41 -20.98 -9.95
N TRP A 214 22.47 -21.92 -10.03
CA TRP A 214 22.27 -22.96 -9.01
C TRP A 214 23.49 -23.86 -8.73
N SER A 215 24.37 -24.09 -9.72
CA SER A 215 25.59 -24.91 -9.54
C SER A 215 26.60 -24.30 -8.56
N ASN A 216 26.68 -22.97 -8.48
CA ASN A 216 27.57 -22.27 -7.55
C ASN A 216 26.91 -22.02 -6.16
N GLN A 217 25.66 -22.43 -5.99
CA GLN A 217 24.81 -22.06 -4.85
C GLN A 217 24.52 -23.24 -3.91
N SER A 218 24.92 -24.47 -4.30
CA SER A 218 24.66 -25.69 -3.53
C SER A 218 25.11 -25.56 -2.08
N ALA A 219 26.31 -25.04 -1.81
CA ALA A 219 26.85 -24.95 -0.44
C ALA A 219 25.97 -24.12 0.53
N ILE A 220 25.36 -23.03 0.04
CA ILE A 220 24.45 -22.19 0.85
C ILE A 220 23.14 -22.94 1.11
N VAL A 221 22.56 -23.54 0.07
CA VAL A 221 21.31 -24.30 0.19
C VAL A 221 21.52 -25.54 1.05
N ASP A 222 22.63 -26.25 0.90
CA ASP A 222 23.01 -27.40 1.71
C ASP A 222 23.17 -27.02 3.19
N ALA A 223 23.76 -25.85 3.48
CA ALA A 223 23.81 -25.32 4.84
C ALA A 223 22.42 -25.06 5.43
N LEU A 224 21.48 -24.53 4.64
CA LEU A 224 20.09 -24.35 5.08
C LEU A 224 19.39 -25.70 5.31
N VAL A 225 19.53 -26.63 4.36
CA VAL A 225 18.92 -27.98 4.38
C VAL A 225 19.41 -28.79 5.59
N ARG A 226 20.66 -28.61 6.02
CA ARG A 226 21.21 -29.20 7.25
C ARG A 226 20.42 -28.83 8.50
N HIS A 227 19.71 -27.69 8.53
CA HIS A 227 18.89 -27.26 9.66
C HIS A 227 17.38 -27.30 9.35
N SER A 228 16.95 -28.17 8.43
CA SER A 228 15.55 -28.30 7.99
C SER A 228 14.57 -28.60 9.12
N GLU A 229 15.01 -29.24 10.23
CA GLU A 229 14.10 -29.54 11.34
C GLU A 229 13.50 -28.29 11.99
N LYS A 230 14.22 -27.16 11.88
CA LYS A 230 13.80 -25.88 12.44
C LYS A 230 12.94 -25.04 11.48
N TRP A 231 12.74 -25.48 10.24
CA TRP A 231 12.06 -24.66 9.24
C TRP A 231 10.59 -24.50 9.58
N GLY A 232 10.16 -23.25 9.70
CA GLY A 232 8.78 -22.89 9.95
C GLY A 232 8.08 -22.28 8.75
N THR A 233 8.78 -21.40 8.05
CA THR A 233 8.33 -20.77 6.81
C THR A 233 9.42 -20.92 5.78
N LEU A 234 9.05 -21.35 4.57
CA LEU A 234 9.95 -21.40 3.42
C LEU A 234 9.37 -20.55 2.29
N ASN A 235 10.10 -19.52 1.89
CA ASN A 235 9.88 -18.73 0.70
C ASN A 235 10.95 -19.10 -0.33
N PHE A 236 10.56 -19.56 -1.51
CA PHE A 236 11.47 -19.98 -2.57
C PHE A 236 11.15 -19.23 -3.85
N LYS A 237 12.11 -18.49 -4.40
CA LYS A 237 11.98 -17.68 -5.62
C LYS A 237 13.11 -18.00 -6.59
N ALA A 238 12.88 -18.90 -7.53
CA ALA A 238 13.89 -19.25 -8.53
C ALA A 238 13.36 -20.18 -9.61
N GLY A 239 14.19 -20.48 -10.62
CA GLY A 239 13.90 -21.54 -11.58
C GLY A 239 13.55 -22.89 -10.91
N ILE A 240 12.59 -23.60 -11.49
CA ILE A 240 12.03 -24.86 -11.00
C ILE A 240 13.08 -25.96 -10.71
N LYS A 241 14.18 -25.98 -11.46
CA LYS A 241 15.32 -26.91 -11.24
C LYS A 241 15.97 -26.73 -9.87
N GLY A 242 15.88 -25.53 -9.29
CA GLY A 242 16.40 -25.24 -7.96
C GLY A 242 15.75 -26.05 -6.83
N LEU A 243 14.51 -26.51 -7.03
CA LEU A 243 13.85 -27.38 -6.06
C LEU A 243 14.57 -28.72 -5.88
N VAL A 244 15.37 -29.17 -6.86
CA VAL A 244 16.17 -30.40 -6.74
C VAL A 244 17.16 -30.33 -5.57
N PHE A 245 17.70 -29.14 -5.27
CA PHE A 245 18.63 -28.93 -4.16
C PHE A 245 17.94 -29.02 -2.79
N LEU A 246 16.61 -28.93 -2.74
CA LEU A 246 15.83 -29.11 -1.51
C LEU A 246 15.46 -30.57 -1.24
N ARG A 247 15.87 -31.55 -2.07
CA ARG A 247 15.52 -32.96 -1.85
C ARG A 247 15.92 -33.50 -0.47
N GLY A 248 17.01 -32.98 0.09
CA GLY A 248 17.51 -33.38 1.41
C GLY A 248 16.62 -33.00 2.60
N VAL A 249 15.57 -32.18 2.39
CA VAL A 249 14.61 -31.82 3.46
C VAL A 249 13.52 -32.88 3.66
N LYS A 250 13.44 -33.88 2.78
CA LYS A 250 12.42 -34.93 2.85
C LYS A 250 12.46 -35.60 4.23
N ASN A 251 11.30 -35.67 4.88
CA ASN A 251 11.11 -36.21 6.23
C ASN A 251 11.84 -35.44 7.36
N ARG A 252 12.36 -34.24 7.08
CA ARG A 252 13.12 -33.41 8.04
C ARG A 252 12.51 -32.03 8.26
N ILE A 253 11.24 -31.85 7.95
CA ILE A 253 10.53 -30.56 8.06
C ILE A 253 9.29 -30.67 8.97
N PRO A 254 9.44 -31.17 10.22
CA PRO A 254 8.32 -31.41 11.13
C PRO A 254 7.61 -30.11 11.54
N LEU A 255 8.35 -29.00 11.53
CA LEU A 255 7.82 -27.71 11.97
C LEU A 255 7.15 -26.93 10.83
N LEU A 256 7.41 -27.18 9.55
CA LEU A 256 7.01 -26.29 8.45
C LEU A 256 5.49 -26.03 8.42
N THR A 257 5.07 -24.76 8.57
CA THR A 257 3.65 -24.33 8.50
C THR A 257 3.31 -23.61 7.21
N THR A 258 4.29 -22.96 6.60
CA THR A 258 4.07 -22.07 5.46
C THR A 258 5.07 -22.39 4.36
N LEU A 259 4.56 -22.82 3.20
CA LEU A 259 5.35 -23.11 2.01
C LEU A 259 4.95 -22.16 0.88
N LYS A 260 5.93 -21.46 0.36
CA LYS A 260 5.74 -20.35 -0.55
C LYS A 260 6.78 -20.57 -1.67
N ILE A 261 6.34 -20.88 -2.90
CA ILE A 261 7.21 -21.18 -4.06
C ILE A 261 6.81 -20.35 -5.28
N TRP A 262 7.78 -19.65 -5.90
CA TRP A 262 7.63 -18.85 -7.12
C TRP A 262 8.71 -19.27 -8.10
N THR A 263 8.29 -19.85 -9.21
CA THR A 263 9.19 -20.29 -10.26
C THR A 263 9.19 -19.35 -11.45
N LEU A 264 10.35 -18.77 -11.73
CA LEU A 264 10.54 -17.80 -12.82
C LEU A 264 10.84 -18.53 -14.14
N GLY A 265 9.88 -18.54 -15.06
CA GLY A 265 10.03 -19.10 -16.40
C GLY A 265 9.95 -20.63 -16.46
N ARG A 266 9.19 -21.18 -17.42
CA ARG A 266 9.14 -22.62 -17.68
C ARG A 266 10.16 -22.96 -18.76
N GLU A 267 11.23 -23.65 -18.38
CA GLU A 267 12.09 -24.28 -19.38
C GLU A 267 11.35 -25.49 -20.00
N PRO A 268 11.41 -25.71 -21.33
CA PRO A 268 10.73 -26.83 -22.00
C PRO A 268 11.09 -28.22 -21.46
N SER A 269 12.22 -28.35 -20.77
CA SER A 269 12.82 -29.62 -20.31
C SER A 269 12.24 -30.19 -19.01
N VAL A 270 11.21 -29.58 -18.42
CA VAL A 270 10.76 -29.90 -17.04
C VAL A 270 9.53 -30.82 -16.98
N SER A 271 9.00 -31.26 -18.12
CA SER A 271 7.94 -32.29 -18.16
C SER A 271 8.40 -33.59 -17.47
N GLY A 272 7.71 -33.98 -16.40
CA GLY A 272 7.93 -35.25 -15.69
C GLY A 272 8.67 -35.17 -14.36
N MET A 273 9.07 -33.98 -13.87
CA MET A 273 9.60 -33.86 -12.51
C MET A 273 8.48 -33.93 -11.47
N ASN A 274 8.69 -34.74 -10.42
CA ASN A 274 7.80 -34.81 -9.26
C ASN A 274 8.59 -34.54 -7.96
N PHE A 275 8.17 -33.52 -7.23
CA PHE A 275 8.81 -33.03 -6.01
C PHE A 275 8.08 -33.60 -4.77
N THR A 276 8.67 -34.61 -4.13
CA THR A 276 8.06 -35.33 -2.99
C THR A 276 8.63 -34.92 -1.62
N MET A 277 9.57 -33.97 -1.55
CA MET A 277 10.24 -33.62 -0.29
C MET A 277 9.32 -32.94 0.73
N PHE A 278 8.19 -32.38 0.27
CA PHE A 278 7.22 -31.70 1.13
C PHE A 278 6.04 -32.59 1.55
N GLU A 279 6.04 -33.87 1.17
CA GLU A 279 4.97 -34.82 1.46
C GLU A 279 4.77 -35.03 2.97
N GLN A 280 5.87 -35.15 3.72
CA GLN A 280 5.86 -35.37 5.18
C GLN A 280 6.12 -34.06 5.95
N ALA A 281 5.19 -33.11 5.84
CA ALA A 281 5.22 -31.84 6.56
C ALA A 281 3.96 -31.70 7.43
N PRO A 282 3.89 -32.27 8.65
CA PRO A 282 2.65 -32.48 9.41
C PRO A 282 1.98 -31.21 9.94
N LEU A 283 2.70 -30.09 10.01
CA LEU A 283 2.17 -28.79 10.45
C LEU A 283 1.90 -27.81 9.31
N LEU A 284 2.10 -28.23 8.04
CA LEU A 284 1.89 -27.40 6.88
C LEU A 284 0.42 -27.01 6.75
N GLN A 285 0.15 -25.70 6.71
CA GLN A 285 -1.21 -25.13 6.71
C GLN A 285 -1.42 -24.10 5.60
N SER A 286 -0.38 -23.32 5.23
CA SER A 286 -0.46 -22.30 4.18
C SER A 286 0.48 -22.62 3.03
N ILE A 287 -0.06 -22.60 1.81
CA ILE A 287 0.67 -22.92 0.58
C ILE A 287 0.44 -21.80 -0.45
N SER A 288 1.52 -21.31 -1.06
CA SER A 288 1.48 -20.41 -2.22
C SER A 288 2.37 -20.95 -3.33
N LEU A 289 1.80 -21.36 -4.47
CA LEU A 289 2.53 -21.93 -5.60
C LEU A 289 2.37 -21.07 -6.85
N HIS A 290 3.42 -20.43 -7.32
CA HIS A 290 3.39 -19.60 -8.52
C HIS A 290 4.32 -20.19 -9.59
N GLY A 291 3.76 -20.54 -10.75
CA GLY A 291 4.51 -21.15 -11.86
C GLY A 291 4.75 -22.66 -11.75
N LEU A 292 4.15 -23.33 -10.75
CA LEU A 292 4.21 -24.78 -10.52
C LEU A 292 2.82 -25.41 -10.54
N GLY A 293 2.70 -26.57 -11.18
CA GLY A 293 1.50 -27.41 -11.15
C GLY A 293 1.38 -28.23 -9.87
N THR A 294 0.15 -28.45 -9.41
CA THR A 294 -0.15 -29.42 -8.33
C THR A 294 0.25 -30.85 -8.67
N SER A 295 0.37 -31.19 -9.95
CA SER A 295 0.87 -32.48 -10.42
C SER A 295 2.40 -32.62 -10.29
N GLU A 296 3.13 -31.51 -10.20
CA GLU A 296 4.59 -31.48 -10.15
C GLU A 296 5.11 -31.59 -8.69
N ILE A 297 4.26 -31.39 -7.68
CA ILE A 297 4.63 -31.39 -6.25
C ILE A 297 3.64 -32.18 -5.39
N VAL A 298 4.15 -33.09 -4.55
CA VAL A 298 3.34 -33.86 -3.60
C VAL A 298 3.30 -33.15 -2.25
N LEU A 299 2.08 -32.89 -1.77
CA LEU A 299 1.81 -32.10 -0.56
C LEU A 299 0.77 -32.79 0.34
N PRO A 300 0.82 -32.57 1.67
CA PRO A 300 -0.15 -33.09 2.62
C PRO A 300 -1.45 -32.25 2.60
N PHE A 301 -2.27 -32.40 1.57
CA PHE A 301 -3.43 -31.53 1.33
C PHE A 301 -4.48 -31.49 2.46
N ARG A 302 -4.63 -32.58 3.24
CA ARG A 302 -5.71 -32.73 4.26
C ARG A 302 -5.69 -31.64 5.34
N GLN A 303 -4.49 -31.19 5.69
CA GLN A 303 -4.21 -30.23 6.76
C GLN A 303 -4.10 -28.78 6.26
N ILE A 304 -4.17 -28.56 4.94
CA ILE A 304 -4.05 -27.22 4.35
C ILE A 304 -5.31 -26.40 4.62
N VAL A 305 -5.09 -25.18 5.10
CA VAL A 305 -6.10 -24.20 5.48
C VAL A 305 -6.15 -23.04 4.48
N ASP A 306 -4.99 -22.59 3.99
CA ASP A 306 -4.86 -21.52 2.99
C ASP A 306 -4.07 -22.06 1.80
N TYR A 307 -4.71 -22.11 0.63
CA TYR A 307 -4.08 -22.53 -0.62
C TYR A 307 -4.18 -21.41 -1.64
N ARG A 308 -3.04 -21.00 -2.16
CA ARG A 308 -2.90 -19.96 -3.19
C ARG A 308 -2.08 -20.51 -4.32
N GLU A 309 -2.53 -20.28 -5.54
CA GLU A 309 -1.75 -20.56 -6.72
C GLU A 309 -1.65 -19.34 -7.61
N GLY A 310 -0.60 -19.27 -8.44
CA GLY A 310 -0.41 -18.23 -9.41
C GLY A 310 0.24 -18.62 -10.71
N ILE A 311 -0.10 -17.86 -11.75
CA ILE A 311 0.48 -18.01 -13.08
C ILE A 311 1.63 -17.02 -13.23
N ILE A 312 2.78 -17.52 -13.68
CA ILE A 312 3.90 -16.72 -14.17
C ILE A 312 4.08 -17.08 -15.66
N GLY A 313 3.69 -16.18 -16.57
CA GLY A 313 3.78 -16.36 -18.03
C GLY A 313 2.54 -16.97 -18.73
N SER A 314 2.61 -17.19 -20.04
CA SER A 314 1.50 -17.58 -20.93
C SER A 314 1.07 -19.06 -20.85
N SER A 315 1.44 -19.80 -19.79
CA SER A 315 1.22 -21.25 -19.79
C SER A 315 -0.23 -21.65 -19.51
N ASN A 316 -0.78 -22.43 -20.44
CA ASN A 316 -2.16 -22.90 -20.47
C ASN A 316 -2.47 -24.14 -19.61
N SER A 317 -1.67 -24.51 -18.59
CA SER A 317 -1.76 -25.86 -18.00
C SER A 317 -1.67 -25.99 -16.48
N LEU A 318 -2.04 -24.96 -15.71
CA LEU A 318 -2.32 -25.17 -14.28
C LEU A 318 -3.78 -25.61 -14.14
N SER A 319 -3.98 -26.89 -13.87
CA SER A 319 -5.27 -27.41 -13.44
C SER A 319 -5.18 -27.71 -11.96
N ILE A 320 -6.12 -27.20 -11.17
CA ILE A 320 -6.50 -27.85 -9.90
C ILE A 320 -7.25 -29.14 -10.29
N THR A 321 -6.56 -30.06 -10.97
CA THR A 321 -6.94 -31.45 -10.87
C THR A 321 -6.18 -31.96 -9.65
N PRO A 322 -6.84 -32.17 -8.49
CA PRO A 322 -6.25 -33.08 -7.51
C PRO A 322 -5.95 -34.35 -8.29
N ASN A 323 -4.66 -34.71 -8.40
CA ASN A 323 -4.16 -35.80 -9.24
C ASN A 323 -5.21 -36.91 -9.30
N ALA A 324 -5.78 -37.10 -10.49
CA ALA A 324 -6.80 -38.09 -10.78
C ALA A 324 -6.22 -39.48 -10.49
N ARG A 325 -6.36 -39.91 -9.23
CA ARG A 325 -6.18 -41.25 -8.70
C ARG A 325 -6.76 -41.40 -7.29
N SER A 326 -7.06 -40.31 -6.57
CA SER A 326 -7.84 -40.39 -5.33
C SER A 326 -8.65 -39.11 -5.07
N SER A 327 -9.87 -39.12 -5.62
CA SER A 327 -11.15 -38.61 -5.07
C SER A 327 -11.07 -37.48 -4.02
N ALA A 328 -11.74 -36.35 -4.30
CA ALA A 328 -12.58 -35.47 -3.43
C ALA A 328 -12.26 -35.23 -1.92
N VAL A 329 -11.17 -35.79 -1.37
CA VAL A 329 -10.86 -35.98 0.06
C VAL A 329 -9.58 -35.22 0.44
N ALA A 330 -8.96 -34.53 -0.52
CA ALA A 330 -7.67 -33.87 -0.30
C ALA A 330 -7.79 -32.63 0.58
N PHE A 331 -8.84 -31.81 0.44
CA PHE A 331 -8.96 -30.54 1.16
C PHE A 331 -10.07 -30.57 2.21
N THR A 332 -9.79 -31.16 3.38
CA THR A 332 -10.76 -31.25 4.48
C THR A 332 -10.82 -30.01 5.38
N ASN A 333 -9.72 -29.23 5.42
CA ASN A 333 -9.57 -28.08 6.31
C ASN A 333 -9.43 -26.73 5.59
N LEU A 334 -9.59 -26.72 4.27
CA LEU A 334 -9.37 -25.53 3.44
C LEU A 334 -10.42 -24.46 3.74
N THR A 335 -9.98 -23.30 4.22
CA THR A 335 -10.83 -22.12 4.47
C THR A 335 -10.68 -21.08 3.37
N THR A 336 -9.50 -21.00 2.75
CA THR A 336 -9.18 -20.01 1.72
C THR A 336 -8.59 -20.67 0.50
N LEU A 337 -9.20 -20.43 -0.66
CA LEU A 337 -8.73 -20.88 -1.97
C LEU A 337 -8.53 -19.68 -2.89
N TYR A 338 -7.30 -19.47 -3.35
CA TYR A 338 -6.96 -18.46 -4.35
C TYR A 338 -6.36 -19.15 -5.58
N THR A 339 -6.96 -18.96 -6.75
CA THR A 339 -6.59 -19.65 -7.98
C THR A 339 -6.73 -18.77 -9.21
N PHE A 340 -5.93 -19.04 -10.25
CA PHE A 340 -6.12 -18.39 -11.55
C PHE A 340 -6.79 -19.31 -12.58
N ARG A 341 -6.93 -20.61 -12.30
CA ARG A 341 -7.59 -21.58 -13.17
C ARG A 341 -8.24 -22.69 -12.37
N LEU A 342 -9.55 -22.81 -12.57
CA LEU A 342 -10.36 -23.84 -11.93
C LEU A 342 -10.95 -24.72 -13.04
N LEU A 343 -10.32 -25.87 -13.30
CA LEU A 343 -10.73 -26.85 -14.31
C LEU A 343 -11.15 -28.14 -13.61
N LEU A 344 -12.40 -28.19 -13.16
CA LEU A 344 -12.96 -29.37 -12.52
C LEU A 344 -13.58 -30.30 -13.55
N SER A 345 -13.35 -31.61 -13.38
CA SER A 345 -13.97 -32.69 -14.15
C SER A 345 -14.98 -33.51 -13.35
N ALA A 346 -15.05 -33.28 -12.03
CA ALA A 346 -15.95 -34.00 -11.11
C ALA A 346 -16.38 -33.09 -9.95
N PRO A 347 -17.55 -33.37 -9.31
CA PRO A 347 -18.02 -32.64 -8.12
C PRO A 347 -16.97 -32.57 -7.01
N LEU A 348 -16.77 -31.37 -6.47
CA LEU A 348 -15.83 -31.10 -5.38
C LEU A 348 -16.55 -30.38 -4.23
N LEU A 349 -16.66 -31.09 -3.10
CA LEU A 349 -17.21 -30.56 -1.86
C LEU A 349 -16.09 -29.91 -1.03
N LEU A 350 -16.20 -28.61 -0.76
CA LEU A 350 -15.28 -27.89 0.12
C LEU A 350 -16.06 -27.37 1.33
N SER A 351 -16.24 -28.24 2.33
CA SER A 351 -17.17 -28.01 3.44
C SER A 351 -16.77 -26.89 4.39
N LYS A 352 -15.48 -26.56 4.51
CA LYS A 352 -14.96 -25.50 5.39
C LYS A 352 -14.52 -24.23 4.65
N LEU A 353 -14.70 -24.18 3.33
CA LEU A 353 -14.23 -23.04 2.53
C LEU A 353 -15.10 -21.82 2.81
N THR A 354 -14.48 -20.76 3.32
CA THR A 354 -15.14 -19.48 3.63
C THR A 354 -14.78 -18.39 2.62
N GLN A 355 -13.63 -18.50 1.95
CA GLN A 355 -13.15 -17.53 0.97
C GLN A 355 -12.72 -18.23 -0.32
N LEU A 356 -13.35 -17.87 -1.45
CA LEU A 356 -12.98 -18.32 -2.78
C LEU A 356 -12.54 -17.13 -3.63
N VAL A 357 -11.34 -17.19 -4.19
CA VAL A 357 -10.81 -16.18 -5.12
C VAL A 357 -10.36 -16.87 -6.41
N VAL A 358 -10.95 -16.47 -7.54
CA VAL A 358 -10.64 -16.99 -8.87
C VAL A 358 -10.30 -15.81 -9.78
N ILE A 359 -9.07 -15.72 -10.28
CA ILE A 359 -8.62 -14.64 -11.19
C ILE A 359 -8.16 -15.25 -12.52
N CYS A 360 -9.05 -15.34 -13.50
CA CYS A 360 -8.74 -15.89 -14.81
C CYS A 360 -8.23 -14.80 -15.76
N ARG A 361 -6.93 -14.80 -16.02
CA ARG A 361 -6.26 -13.92 -17.00
C ARG A 361 -6.28 -14.45 -18.45
N THR A 362 -6.96 -15.57 -18.67
CA THR A 362 -7.02 -16.21 -19.99
C THR A 362 -8.44 -16.20 -20.51
N PRO A 363 -8.64 -16.16 -21.84
CA PRO A 363 -9.97 -16.12 -22.44
C PRO A 363 -10.80 -17.39 -22.18
N HIS A 364 -10.20 -18.44 -21.63
CA HIS A 364 -10.91 -19.67 -21.26
C HIS A 364 -11.59 -19.49 -19.90
N PRO A 365 -12.91 -19.64 -19.80
CA PRO A 365 -13.62 -19.46 -18.53
C PRO A 365 -13.25 -20.56 -17.52
N PRO A 366 -13.25 -20.24 -16.22
CA PRO A 366 -13.15 -21.28 -15.20
C PRO A 366 -14.40 -22.16 -15.24
N ASN A 367 -14.22 -23.45 -14.94
CA ASN A 367 -15.31 -24.40 -14.77
C ASN A 367 -15.62 -24.57 -13.29
N VAL A 368 -16.44 -23.65 -12.75
CA VAL A 368 -16.91 -23.69 -11.36
C VAL A 368 -18.12 -24.61 -11.18
N ARG A 369 -18.69 -25.15 -12.28
CA ARG A 369 -19.92 -25.96 -12.30
C ARG A 369 -19.88 -27.22 -11.46
N TYR A 370 -18.77 -27.59 -10.85
CA TYR A 370 -18.68 -28.79 -10.01
C TYR A 370 -18.47 -28.48 -8.53
N LEU A 371 -18.38 -27.21 -8.14
CA LEU A 371 -18.19 -26.81 -6.74
C LEU A 371 -19.47 -26.96 -5.92
N VAL A 372 -19.30 -27.41 -4.68
CA VAL A 372 -20.29 -27.39 -3.59
C VAL A 372 -19.63 -26.76 -2.36
N LEU A 373 -20.11 -25.58 -1.94
CA LEU A 373 -19.44 -24.68 -1.01
C LEU A 373 -20.38 -24.28 0.16
N PRO A 374 -20.71 -25.20 1.08
CA PRO A 374 -21.73 -24.95 2.09
C PRO A 374 -21.32 -23.90 3.14
N SER A 375 -20.05 -23.54 3.30
CA SER A 375 -19.59 -22.54 4.30
C SER A 375 -19.10 -21.23 3.69
N ILE A 376 -19.41 -20.95 2.41
CA ILE A 376 -18.81 -19.85 1.66
C ILE A 376 -19.31 -18.46 2.11
N GLU A 377 -18.43 -17.64 2.65
CA GLU A 377 -18.78 -16.28 3.08
C GLU A 377 -18.38 -15.21 2.08
N SER A 378 -17.34 -15.45 1.27
CA SER A 378 -16.91 -14.53 0.22
C SER A 378 -16.48 -15.25 -1.05
N ILE A 379 -16.97 -14.74 -2.18
CA ILE A 379 -16.57 -15.16 -3.52
C ILE A 379 -16.02 -13.94 -4.25
N ARG A 380 -14.83 -14.09 -4.83
CA ARG A 380 -14.19 -13.12 -5.71
C ARG A 380 -13.83 -13.79 -7.01
N ILE A 381 -14.45 -13.40 -8.11
CA ILE A 381 -14.21 -13.98 -9.44
C ILE A 381 -13.89 -12.84 -10.41
N SER A 382 -12.78 -12.96 -11.14
CA SER A 382 -12.44 -12.11 -12.27
C SER A 382 -12.19 -13.00 -13.49
N THR A 383 -12.88 -12.75 -14.61
CA THR A 383 -12.86 -13.62 -15.79
C THR A 383 -12.99 -12.79 -17.08
N HIS A 384 -12.67 -13.38 -18.23
CA HIS A 384 -12.92 -12.75 -19.52
C HIS A 384 -14.34 -12.99 -20.04
N VAL A 385 -14.98 -14.08 -19.63
CA VAL A 385 -16.28 -14.55 -20.15
C VAL A 385 -17.26 -14.76 -18.99
N HIS A 386 -18.55 -14.50 -19.23
CA HIS A 386 -19.59 -14.67 -18.20
C HIS A 386 -19.73 -16.12 -17.74
N ILE A 387 -19.85 -16.31 -16.43
CA ILE A 387 -20.08 -17.62 -15.81
C ILE A 387 -21.24 -17.61 -14.81
N LEU A 388 -22.14 -16.63 -14.91
CA LEU A 388 -23.26 -16.44 -13.98
C LEU A 388 -24.14 -17.69 -13.85
N ASP A 389 -24.45 -18.38 -14.95
CA ASP A 389 -25.20 -19.64 -14.92
C ASP A 389 -24.51 -20.72 -14.07
N GLN A 390 -23.19 -20.81 -14.17
CA GLN A 390 -22.41 -21.73 -13.35
C GLN A 390 -22.48 -21.33 -11.87
N MET A 391 -22.41 -20.03 -11.58
CA MET A 391 -22.51 -19.52 -10.21
C MET A 391 -23.89 -19.79 -9.61
N ILE A 392 -24.98 -19.60 -10.36
CA ILE A 392 -26.35 -19.91 -9.92
C ILE A 392 -26.46 -21.41 -9.57
N GLN A 393 -25.90 -22.29 -10.40
CA GLN A 393 -25.85 -23.74 -10.14
C GLN A 393 -25.04 -24.07 -8.88
N VAL A 394 -23.88 -23.43 -8.69
CA VAL A 394 -23.04 -23.61 -7.50
C VAL A 394 -23.77 -23.12 -6.24
N MET A 395 -24.42 -21.96 -6.27
CA MET A 395 -25.17 -21.41 -5.14
C MET A 395 -26.35 -22.31 -4.77
N SER A 396 -27.07 -22.84 -5.77
CA SER A 396 -28.19 -23.76 -5.54
C SER A 396 -27.72 -25.04 -4.84
N ARG A 397 -26.69 -25.71 -5.35
CA ARG A 397 -26.18 -26.93 -4.71
C ARG A 397 -25.53 -26.69 -3.35
N SER A 398 -24.88 -25.54 -3.18
CA SER A 398 -24.24 -25.17 -1.91
C SER A 398 -25.28 -24.90 -0.82
N ARG A 399 -26.43 -24.33 -1.22
CA ARG A 399 -27.61 -24.17 -0.38
C ARG A 399 -28.23 -25.52 -0.03
N ASP A 400 -28.43 -26.41 -1.01
CA ASP A 400 -29.01 -27.74 -0.80
C ASP A 400 -28.14 -28.63 0.09
N ALA A 401 -26.82 -28.38 0.13
CA ALA A 401 -25.88 -29.10 0.98
C ALA A 401 -25.91 -28.65 2.46
N ARG A 402 -26.62 -27.57 2.82
CA ARG A 402 -26.74 -27.08 4.20
C ARG A 402 -28.06 -27.49 4.83
N GLN A 403 -28.02 -27.75 6.14
CA GLN A 403 -29.22 -28.09 6.92
C GLN A 403 -30.21 -26.93 7.04
N ASP A 404 -29.73 -25.69 7.09
CA ASP A 404 -30.57 -24.50 7.19
C ASP A 404 -31.17 -24.05 5.84
N GLY A 405 -30.74 -24.68 4.74
CA GLY A 405 -31.20 -24.34 3.39
C GLY A 405 -30.93 -22.88 2.99
N CYS A 406 -29.93 -22.22 3.58
CA CYS A 406 -29.62 -20.81 3.31
C CYS A 406 -28.17 -20.62 2.85
N CYS A 407 -27.94 -19.81 1.82
CA CYS A 407 -26.57 -19.52 1.37
C CYS A 407 -25.90 -18.51 2.32
N PRO A 408 -24.74 -18.84 2.95
CA PRO A 408 -24.05 -17.97 3.91
C PRO A 408 -23.25 -16.83 3.25
N LEU A 409 -23.35 -16.66 1.94
CA LEU A 409 -22.54 -15.70 1.19
C LEU A 409 -22.84 -14.27 1.65
N LYS A 410 -21.82 -13.60 2.19
CA LYS A 410 -21.86 -12.21 2.66
C LYS A 410 -21.27 -11.25 1.64
N ARG A 411 -20.24 -11.66 0.89
CA ARG A 411 -19.49 -10.79 -0.02
C ARG A 411 -19.33 -11.43 -1.41
N LEU A 412 -19.83 -10.75 -2.43
CA LEU A 412 -19.73 -11.20 -3.82
C LEU A 412 -18.99 -10.14 -4.62
N PHE A 413 -17.83 -10.51 -5.14
CA PHE A 413 -17.07 -9.75 -6.13
C PHE A 413 -17.04 -10.53 -7.43
N TYR A 414 -17.50 -9.91 -8.52
CA TYR A 414 -17.53 -10.50 -9.84
C TYR A 414 -17.07 -9.45 -10.85
N ARG A 415 -16.03 -9.75 -11.63
CA ARG A 415 -15.57 -8.90 -12.74
C ARG A 415 -15.48 -9.71 -14.02
N VAL A 416 -15.91 -9.10 -15.11
CA VAL A 416 -15.91 -9.71 -16.45
C VAL A 416 -15.49 -8.67 -17.49
N LYS A 417 -14.69 -9.07 -18.50
CA LYS A 417 -14.23 -8.16 -19.58
C LYS A 417 -15.28 -7.97 -20.68
N THR A 418 -16.14 -8.97 -20.94
CA THR A 418 -17.20 -8.89 -21.97
C THR A 418 -18.37 -8.00 -21.52
N SER A 419 -18.95 -7.26 -22.46
CA SER A 419 -19.99 -6.26 -22.23
C SER A 419 -21.43 -6.78 -22.35
N ASP A 420 -21.64 -7.95 -22.95
CA ASP A 420 -22.98 -8.45 -23.28
C ASP A 420 -23.47 -9.39 -22.17
N GLU A 421 -24.09 -8.81 -21.14
CA GLU A 421 -24.73 -9.55 -20.05
C GLU A 421 -26.17 -9.95 -20.41
N PRO A 422 -26.53 -11.24 -20.28
CA PRO A 422 -27.93 -11.66 -20.43
C PRO A 422 -28.78 -11.11 -19.30
N GLU A 423 -29.92 -10.51 -19.64
CA GLU A 423 -30.86 -9.96 -18.66
C GLU A 423 -31.39 -11.04 -17.71
N GLY A 424 -31.48 -10.72 -16.43
CA GLY A 424 -32.15 -11.52 -15.40
C GLY A 424 -31.26 -12.54 -14.67
N LEU A 425 -30.06 -12.84 -15.18
CA LEU A 425 -29.15 -13.79 -14.51
C LEU A 425 -28.61 -13.28 -13.18
N ILE A 426 -28.33 -11.98 -13.09
CA ILE A 426 -27.90 -11.35 -11.84
C ILE A 426 -29.02 -11.43 -10.82
N THR A 427 -30.25 -11.10 -11.18
CA THR A 427 -31.43 -11.24 -10.31
C THR A 427 -31.58 -12.68 -9.81
N GLN A 428 -31.44 -13.68 -10.68
CA GLN A 428 -31.52 -15.10 -10.29
C GLN A 428 -30.41 -15.51 -9.30
N LEU A 429 -29.19 -14.99 -9.49
CA LEU A 429 -28.08 -15.22 -8.57
C LEU A 429 -28.36 -14.59 -7.21
N LEU A 430 -28.82 -13.33 -7.18
CA LEU A 430 -29.10 -12.57 -5.96
C LEU A 430 -30.25 -13.19 -5.15
N GLN A 431 -31.26 -13.77 -5.82
CA GLN A 431 -32.34 -14.53 -5.17
C GLN A 431 -31.83 -15.75 -4.40
N LYS A 432 -30.67 -16.30 -4.79
CA LYS A 432 -30.04 -17.46 -4.11
C LYS A 432 -29.10 -17.02 -2.97
N THR A 433 -28.84 -15.73 -2.79
CA THR A 433 -27.87 -15.18 -1.83
C THR A 433 -28.49 -14.10 -0.92
N PRO A 434 -29.47 -14.44 -0.05
CA PRO A 434 -30.22 -13.45 0.73
C PRO A 434 -29.40 -12.74 1.83
N HIS A 435 -28.27 -13.32 2.25
CA HIS A 435 -27.42 -12.79 3.33
C HIS A 435 -26.27 -11.89 2.85
N LEU A 436 -26.32 -11.45 1.59
CA LEU A 436 -25.27 -10.62 1.02
C LEU A 436 -25.26 -9.22 1.66
N THR A 437 -24.10 -8.80 2.16
CA THR A 437 -23.85 -7.47 2.73
C THR A 437 -23.05 -6.58 1.78
N SER A 438 -22.21 -7.14 0.92
CA SER A 438 -21.41 -6.41 -0.06
C SER A 438 -21.50 -7.05 -1.45
N LEU A 439 -21.84 -6.23 -2.43
CA LEU A 439 -21.95 -6.59 -3.85
C LEU A 439 -20.99 -5.72 -4.66
N ASP A 440 -20.10 -6.33 -5.43
CA ASP A 440 -19.15 -5.68 -6.34
C ASP A 440 -19.21 -6.39 -7.69
N ILE A 441 -19.89 -5.79 -8.67
CA ILE A 441 -20.21 -6.43 -9.97
C ILE A 441 -20.10 -5.42 -11.13
N PRO A 442 -20.05 -5.83 -12.41
CA PRO A 442 -20.27 -4.92 -13.54
C PRO A 442 -21.66 -4.28 -13.43
N LEU A 443 -21.86 -3.10 -14.02
CA LEU A 443 -23.19 -2.48 -14.04
C LEU A 443 -24.18 -3.44 -14.73
N PRO A 444 -25.21 -3.93 -14.01
CA PRO A 444 -26.16 -4.90 -14.56
C PRO A 444 -26.99 -4.30 -15.69
N PRO A 445 -27.59 -5.14 -16.56
CA PRO A 445 -28.63 -4.70 -17.48
C PRO A 445 -29.81 -4.04 -16.73
N LYS A 446 -30.51 -3.14 -17.42
CA LYS A 446 -31.63 -2.36 -16.85
C LYS A 446 -32.66 -3.22 -16.09
N PHE A 447 -33.03 -4.38 -16.63
CA PHE A 447 -33.94 -5.31 -15.98
C PHE A 447 -33.46 -5.73 -14.58
N ASP A 448 -32.17 -6.06 -14.43
CA ASP A 448 -31.59 -6.46 -13.15
C ASP A 448 -31.45 -5.28 -12.19
N VAL A 449 -31.14 -4.08 -12.69
CA VAL A 449 -31.09 -2.84 -11.91
C VAL A 449 -32.46 -2.52 -11.30
N GLU A 450 -33.53 -2.58 -12.11
CA GLU A 450 -34.92 -2.40 -11.64
C GLU A 450 -35.27 -3.41 -10.54
N ARG A 451 -34.85 -4.68 -10.70
CA ARG A 451 -35.10 -5.73 -9.71
C ARG A 451 -34.33 -5.53 -8.40
N ILE A 452 -33.10 -5.03 -8.46
CA ILE A 452 -32.31 -4.68 -7.27
C ILE A 452 -32.96 -3.50 -6.53
N ALA A 453 -33.36 -2.46 -7.26
CA ALA A 453 -34.06 -1.30 -6.71
C ALA A 453 -35.40 -1.68 -6.04
N VAL A 454 -36.28 -2.36 -6.78
CA VAL A 454 -37.60 -2.77 -6.31
C VAL A 454 -37.52 -3.85 -5.25
N GLY A 455 -36.52 -4.73 -5.32
CA GLY A 455 -36.38 -5.89 -4.44
C GLY A 455 -36.13 -5.55 -2.96
N ARG A 456 -35.65 -4.35 -2.63
CA ARG A 456 -35.62 -3.89 -1.21
C ARG A 456 -36.84 -3.07 -0.81
N LEU A 457 -37.48 -2.39 -1.77
CA LEU A 457 -38.58 -1.46 -1.51
C LEU A 457 -39.96 -2.17 -1.51
N SER A 458 -40.06 -3.34 -2.14
CA SER A 458 -41.29 -4.13 -2.29
C SER A 458 -41.48 -5.17 -1.18
N LYS A 459 -42.73 -5.32 -0.72
CA LYS A 459 -43.15 -6.37 0.22
C LYS A 459 -43.21 -7.77 -0.39
N THR A 460 -43.36 -7.88 -1.72
CA THR A 460 -43.64 -9.15 -2.40
C THR A 460 -42.37 -9.89 -2.85
N LEU A 461 -41.25 -9.18 -2.97
CA LEU A 461 -39.98 -9.73 -3.43
C LEU A 461 -38.84 -9.13 -2.61
N THR A 462 -38.51 -9.72 -1.45
CA THR A 462 -37.39 -9.24 -0.63
C THR A 462 -36.07 -9.78 -1.17
N LEU A 463 -35.35 -8.96 -1.94
CA LEU A 463 -34.03 -9.22 -2.49
C LEU A 463 -32.98 -8.48 -1.65
N LEU A 464 -31.92 -9.17 -1.20
CA LEU A 464 -30.78 -8.61 -0.46
C LEU A 464 -31.16 -7.73 0.76
N PRO A 465 -31.91 -8.25 1.75
CA PRO A 465 -32.32 -7.49 2.93
C PRO A 465 -31.14 -6.92 3.75
N GLN A 466 -29.98 -7.58 3.72
CA GLN A 466 -28.79 -7.24 4.52
C GLN A 466 -27.75 -6.41 3.76
N LEU A 467 -28.03 -5.95 2.53
CA LEU A 467 -27.07 -5.20 1.73
C LEU A 467 -26.68 -3.89 2.42
N GLN A 468 -25.38 -3.63 2.49
CA GLN A 468 -24.76 -2.44 3.10
C GLN A 468 -23.83 -1.72 2.13
N SER A 469 -23.30 -2.42 1.11
CA SER A 469 -22.39 -1.83 0.13
C SER A 469 -22.64 -2.42 -1.25
N CYS A 470 -22.70 -1.54 -2.25
CA CYS A 470 -22.87 -1.89 -3.64
C CYS A 470 -21.88 -1.10 -4.50
N ARG A 471 -21.02 -1.81 -5.23
CA ARG A 471 -20.02 -1.23 -6.12
C ARG A 471 -20.26 -1.74 -7.54
N PHE A 472 -20.34 -0.82 -8.49
CA PHE A 472 -20.55 -1.16 -9.89
C PHE A 472 -19.35 -0.77 -10.76
N HIS A 473 -18.91 -1.70 -11.60
CA HIS A 473 -17.84 -1.48 -12.55
C HIS A 473 -18.40 -0.99 -13.89
N ILE A 474 -17.91 0.17 -14.32
CA ILE A 474 -18.28 0.83 -15.58
C ILE A 474 -17.13 0.65 -16.57
N SER A 475 -17.40 -0.08 -17.66
CA SER A 475 -16.49 -0.22 -18.80
C SER A 475 -16.66 0.93 -19.81
N GLY A 476 -15.68 1.09 -20.72
CA GLY A 476 -15.67 2.17 -21.71
C GLY A 476 -16.89 2.22 -22.64
N SER A 477 -17.56 1.09 -22.90
CA SER A 477 -18.79 1.06 -23.72
C SER A 477 -19.97 1.79 -23.08
N HIS A 478 -19.99 1.93 -21.75
CA HIS A 478 -21.06 2.62 -21.03
C HIS A 478 -20.98 4.14 -21.16
N VAL A 479 -19.80 4.71 -21.46
CA VAL A 479 -19.63 6.16 -21.64
C VAL A 479 -20.48 6.65 -22.82
N PHE A 480 -20.57 5.87 -23.89
CA PHE A 480 -21.42 6.16 -25.05
C PHE A 480 -22.93 6.04 -24.76
N ARG A 481 -23.31 5.50 -23.61
CA ARG A 481 -24.70 5.32 -23.15
C ARG A 481 -24.96 6.02 -21.81
N SER A 482 -24.21 7.10 -21.52
CA SER A 482 -24.24 7.80 -20.23
C SER A 482 -25.65 8.18 -19.74
N VAL A 483 -26.55 8.58 -20.66
CA VAL A 483 -27.95 8.91 -20.34
C VAL A 483 -28.73 7.69 -19.84
N SER A 484 -28.57 6.53 -20.49
CA SER A 484 -29.21 5.28 -20.03
C SER A 484 -28.65 4.85 -18.69
N VAL A 485 -27.32 4.91 -18.53
CA VAL A 485 -26.61 4.57 -17.29
C VAL A 485 -27.10 5.43 -16.13
N LYS A 486 -27.33 6.73 -16.37
CA LYS A 486 -27.91 7.63 -15.38
C LYS A 486 -29.31 7.18 -14.96
N SER A 487 -30.21 6.95 -15.92
CA SER A 487 -31.58 6.48 -15.61
C SER A 487 -31.58 5.17 -14.83
N ASP A 488 -30.66 4.26 -15.14
CA ASP A 488 -30.52 3.00 -14.41
C ASP A 488 -30.02 3.27 -12.97
N LEU A 489 -29.00 4.11 -12.79
CA LEU A 489 -28.46 4.45 -11.47
C LEU A 489 -29.42 5.26 -10.59
N GLU A 490 -30.26 6.10 -11.17
CA GLU A 490 -31.32 6.84 -10.46
C GLU A 490 -32.30 5.89 -9.75
N LEU A 491 -32.56 4.71 -10.31
CA LEU A 491 -33.39 3.70 -9.68
C LEU A 491 -32.74 3.13 -8.40
N LEU A 492 -31.41 3.18 -8.28
CA LEU A 492 -30.66 2.67 -7.14
C LEU A 492 -30.44 3.72 -6.04
N CYS A 493 -30.53 5.01 -6.37
CA CYS A 493 -30.36 6.12 -5.43
C CYS A 493 -31.24 6.01 -4.16
N PRO A 494 -32.55 5.64 -4.23
CA PRO A 494 -33.38 5.46 -3.04
C PRO A 494 -32.84 4.44 -2.03
N LEU A 495 -32.05 3.45 -2.48
CA LEU A 495 -31.39 2.47 -1.61
C LEU A 495 -30.36 3.12 -0.69
N ALA A 496 -29.67 4.15 -1.18
CA ALA A 496 -28.65 4.88 -0.42
C ALA A 496 -29.27 5.99 0.43
N ASP A 497 -30.35 6.61 -0.02
CA ASP A 497 -31.06 7.66 0.72
C ASP A 497 -31.76 7.14 2.00
N GLY A 498 -31.77 5.83 2.23
CA GLY A 498 -32.28 5.20 3.46
C GLY A 498 -33.81 5.20 3.54
N GLU A 499 -34.49 5.22 2.39
CA GLU A 499 -35.94 5.22 2.33
C GLU A 499 -36.54 3.97 3.01
N LYS A 500 -37.63 4.18 3.75
CA LYS A 500 -38.36 3.07 4.39
C LYS A 500 -39.08 2.27 3.31
N ALA A 501 -38.99 0.95 3.37
CA ALA A 501 -39.84 0.10 2.55
C ALA A 501 -41.31 0.44 2.82
N GLN A 502 -42.14 0.48 1.78
CA GLN A 502 -43.54 0.90 1.88
C GLN A 502 -44.24 0.13 3.01
N ASN A 503 -44.81 0.86 4.00
CA ASN A 503 -45.52 0.29 5.15
C ASN A 503 -44.68 -0.67 6.05
N SER A 504 -43.39 -0.36 6.29
CA SER A 504 -42.54 -1.03 7.30
C SER A 504 -42.09 -0.05 8.39
N THR A 505 -42.02 -0.52 9.65
CA THR A 505 -41.57 0.28 10.81
C THR A 505 -40.05 0.26 11.01
N SER A 506 -39.34 -0.69 10.38
CA SER A 506 -37.88 -0.83 10.43
C SER A 506 -37.19 -0.14 9.25
N SER A 507 -36.26 0.78 9.52
CA SER A 507 -35.39 1.35 8.49
C SER A 507 -34.39 0.29 7.99
N LEU A 508 -34.25 0.17 6.68
CA LEU A 508 -33.20 -0.64 6.07
C LEU A 508 -31.82 -0.02 6.34
N PRO A 509 -30.74 -0.81 6.47
CA PRO A 509 -29.39 -0.27 6.59
C PRO A 509 -29.03 0.57 5.35
N PHE A 510 -28.36 1.69 5.61
CA PHE A 510 -27.74 2.56 4.61
C PHE A 510 -26.85 1.75 3.67
N VAL A 511 -26.98 2.00 2.36
CA VAL A 511 -26.17 1.34 1.34
C VAL A 511 -25.12 2.30 0.81
N HIS A 512 -23.85 1.97 1.04
CA HIS A 512 -22.75 2.65 0.36
C HIS A 512 -22.75 2.26 -1.11
N LEU A 513 -23.11 3.21 -1.98
CA LEU A 513 -23.14 3.01 -3.43
C LEU A 513 -21.91 3.66 -4.07
N SER A 514 -21.12 2.90 -4.83
CA SER A 514 -19.99 3.44 -5.60
C SER A 514 -19.87 2.89 -7.02
N LEU A 515 -19.20 3.66 -7.88
CA LEU A 515 -18.90 3.35 -9.27
C LEU A 515 -17.39 3.32 -9.44
N CYS A 516 -16.87 2.29 -10.07
CA CYS A 516 -15.47 2.17 -10.41
C CYS A 516 -15.27 2.18 -11.92
N PHE A 517 -14.27 2.92 -12.38
CA PHE A 517 -13.97 3.11 -13.80
C PHE A 517 -12.65 2.44 -14.17
N SER A 518 -12.56 1.92 -15.39
CA SER A 518 -11.29 1.41 -15.93
C SER A 518 -10.32 2.51 -16.34
N ALA A 519 -10.80 3.73 -16.54
CA ALA A 519 -10.00 4.91 -16.85
C ALA A 519 -10.62 6.17 -16.21
N ALA A 520 -9.79 7.07 -15.70
CA ALA A 520 -10.22 8.28 -15.01
C ALA A 520 -11.10 9.20 -15.89
N GLU A 521 -10.82 9.23 -17.19
CA GLU A 521 -11.58 10.01 -18.17
C GLU A 521 -13.08 9.66 -18.16
N TYR A 522 -13.43 8.39 -17.94
CA TYR A 522 -14.82 7.93 -17.92
C TYR A 522 -15.59 8.48 -16.73
N GLY A 523 -14.93 8.57 -15.57
CA GLY A 523 -15.50 9.18 -14.37
C GLY A 523 -15.86 10.65 -14.59
N SER A 524 -15.01 11.41 -15.29
CA SER A 524 -15.24 12.82 -15.57
C SER A 524 -16.50 13.08 -16.44
N VAL A 525 -16.70 12.27 -17.48
CA VAL A 525 -17.85 12.37 -18.39
C VAL A 525 -19.14 11.99 -17.68
N LEU A 526 -19.11 10.92 -16.88
CA LEU A 526 -20.28 10.46 -16.14
C LEU A 526 -20.62 11.38 -14.98
N ASN A 527 -19.65 11.99 -14.30
CA ASN A 527 -19.88 12.95 -13.22
C ASN A 527 -20.78 14.11 -13.67
N VAL A 528 -20.51 14.65 -14.87
CA VAL A 528 -21.32 15.70 -15.48
C VAL A 528 -22.74 15.24 -15.75
N THR A 529 -22.89 14.03 -16.29
CA THR A 529 -24.20 13.46 -16.65
C THR A 529 -25.03 13.12 -15.40
N LEU A 530 -24.41 12.54 -14.37
CA LEU A 530 -25.07 12.01 -13.18
C LEU A 530 -25.58 13.09 -12.22
N ASN A 531 -24.94 14.25 -12.16
CA ASN A 531 -25.31 15.33 -11.24
C ASN A 531 -26.22 16.41 -11.89
N GLU A 532 -26.76 16.16 -13.10
CA GLU A 532 -27.72 17.04 -13.78
C GLU A 532 -27.36 18.52 -13.79
N TYR A 533 -26.10 18.84 -14.05
CA TYR A 533 -25.75 20.24 -14.24
C TYR A 533 -26.45 20.74 -15.53
N GLN A 534 -27.54 21.49 -15.41
CA GLN A 534 -28.08 22.24 -16.54
C GLN A 534 -27.14 23.43 -16.79
N ALA A 535 -26.07 23.18 -17.54
CA ALA A 535 -25.15 24.23 -17.94
C ALA A 535 -25.86 25.22 -18.85
N THR A 536 -25.60 26.51 -18.65
CA THR A 536 -25.95 27.54 -19.64
C THR A 536 -24.85 27.61 -20.70
N SER A 537 -24.96 28.46 -21.72
CA SER A 537 -23.79 28.74 -22.59
C SER A 537 -22.63 29.44 -21.83
N GLY A 538 -22.81 29.79 -20.56
CA GLY A 538 -21.82 30.45 -19.71
C GLY A 538 -20.55 29.64 -19.42
N PHE A 539 -20.61 28.29 -19.39
CA PHE A 539 -19.44 27.47 -19.05
C PHE A 539 -18.33 27.46 -20.12
N PHE A 540 -18.63 27.83 -21.38
CA PHE A 540 -17.65 27.78 -22.47
C PHE A 540 -16.43 28.66 -22.20
N LYS A 541 -16.62 29.85 -21.61
CA LYS A 541 -15.51 30.76 -21.29
C LYS A 541 -14.61 30.19 -20.17
N PRO A 542 -15.11 29.75 -19.01
CA PRO A 542 -14.32 29.04 -18.00
C PRO A 542 -13.64 27.77 -18.52
N LEU A 543 -14.30 27.00 -19.40
CA LEU A 543 -13.71 25.81 -20.02
C LEU A 543 -12.53 26.16 -20.93
N SER A 544 -12.66 27.23 -21.73
CA SER A 544 -11.56 27.75 -22.55
C SER A 544 -10.37 28.19 -21.68
N LEU A 545 -10.62 28.96 -20.62
CA LEU A 545 -9.59 29.42 -19.68
C LEU A 545 -8.88 28.23 -18.99
N LYS A 546 -9.63 27.19 -18.61
CA LYS A 546 -9.06 25.92 -18.13
C LYS A 546 -8.13 25.30 -19.18
N GLY A 547 -8.58 25.23 -20.44
CA GLY A 547 -7.79 24.70 -21.56
C GLY A 547 -6.46 25.45 -21.73
N THR A 548 -6.49 26.78 -21.66
CA THR A 548 -5.28 27.62 -21.71
C THR A 548 -4.34 27.34 -20.54
N LEU A 549 -4.85 27.25 -19.30
CA LEU A 549 -4.04 26.91 -18.13
C LEU A 549 -3.38 25.53 -18.25
N ILE A 550 -4.12 24.53 -18.72
CA ILE A 550 -3.62 23.18 -18.93
C ILE A 550 -2.56 23.15 -20.04
N HIS A 551 -2.78 23.88 -21.13
CA HIS A 551 -1.81 23.96 -22.23
C HIS A 551 -0.48 24.56 -21.76
N GLN A 552 -0.55 25.62 -20.94
CA GLN A 552 0.63 26.30 -20.41
C GLN A 552 1.27 25.56 -19.22
N ILE A 553 0.48 24.79 -18.44
CA ILE A 553 0.94 23.98 -17.32
C ILE A 553 0.32 22.57 -17.42
N PRO A 554 0.87 21.69 -18.29
CA PRO A 554 0.33 20.34 -18.50
C PRO A 554 0.25 19.48 -17.24
N LEU A 555 1.10 19.78 -16.24
CA LEU A 555 1.10 19.12 -14.93
C LEU A 555 -0.21 19.24 -14.18
N LEU A 556 -1.06 20.22 -14.49
CA LEU A 556 -2.37 20.38 -13.86
C LEU A 556 -3.38 19.32 -14.30
N CYS A 557 -3.13 18.56 -15.38
CA CYS A 557 -4.01 17.49 -15.85
C CYS A 557 -3.89 16.15 -15.10
N ASP A 558 -2.69 15.74 -14.68
CA ASP A 558 -2.47 14.38 -14.16
C ASP A 558 -2.63 14.27 -12.64
N GLU A 559 -3.83 13.99 -12.14
CA GLU A 559 -4.16 13.99 -10.69
C GLU A 559 -3.22 13.14 -9.80
N THR A 560 -2.41 12.25 -10.37
CA THR A 560 -1.54 11.31 -9.65
C THR A 560 -0.08 11.75 -9.54
N ALA A 561 0.35 12.76 -10.30
CA ALA A 561 1.75 13.19 -10.34
C ALA A 561 2.13 14.12 -9.17
N PRO A 562 3.22 13.83 -8.41
CA PRO A 562 3.76 14.77 -7.43
C PRO A 562 4.34 15.99 -8.15
N ILE A 563 3.78 17.17 -7.88
CA ILE A 563 4.15 18.39 -8.59
C ILE A 563 5.30 19.07 -7.84
N LYS A 564 6.48 19.09 -8.47
CA LYS A 564 7.50 20.11 -8.20
C LYS A 564 7.52 21.05 -9.40
N LEU A 565 7.04 22.28 -9.23
CA LEU A 565 7.29 23.30 -10.24
C LEU A 565 8.81 23.54 -10.26
N ASN A 566 9.44 23.24 -11.40
CA ASN A 566 10.71 23.89 -11.70
C ASN A 566 10.41 25.39 -11.82
N GLN A 567 11.32 26.23 -11.30
CA GLN A 567 11.22 27.69 -11.12
C GLN A 567 10.94 28.53 -12.39
N THR A 568 10.54 27.91 -13.50
CA THR A 568 10.41 28.50 -14.84
C THR A 568 9.00 28.96 -15.22
N VAL A 569 7.97 28.73 -14.39
CA VAL A 569 6.57 29.11 -14.72
C VAL A 569 6.16 30.49 -14.17
N ASP A 570 6.86 31.01 -13.15
CA ASP A 570 6.54 32.28 -12.47
C ASP A 570 6.68 33.55 -13.34
N HIS A 571 7.06 33.41 -14.61
CA HIS A 571 7.24 34.54 -15.55
C HIS A 571 6.45 34.42 -16.86
N ASN A 572 5.50 33.47 -16.98
CA ASN A 572 4.68 33.37 -18.18
C ASN A 572 3.53 34.39 -18.14
N THR A 573 3.67 35.51 -18.86
CA THR A 573 2.67 36.59 -18.97
C THR A 573 1.27 36.07 -19.33
N GLU A 574 1.20 35.02 -20.16
CA GLU A 574 -0.07 34.42 -20.59
C GLU A 574 -0.82 33.71 -19.44
N VAL A 575 -0.10 33.09 -18.50
CA VAL A 575 -0.69 32.46 -17.30
C VAL A 575 -1.25 33.52 -16.36
N PHE A 576 -0.52 34.63 -16.17
CA PHE A 576 -0.99 35.74 -15.33
C PHE A 576 -2.23 36.42 -15.91
N GLU A 577 -2.28 36.66 -17.22
CA GLU A 577 -3.47 37.19 -17.89
C GLU A 577 -4.65 36.23 -17.77
N THR A 578 -4.42 34.92 -17.96
CA THR A 578 -5.46 33.90 -17.79
C THR A 578 -6.02 33.90 -16.35
N ILE A 579 -5.16 33.96 -15.32
CA ILE A 579 -5.59 34.06 -13.92
C ILE A 579 -6.32 35.37 -13.65
N ARG A 580 -5.91 36.49 -14.27
CA ARG A 580 -6.60 37.79 -14.17
C ARG A 580 -8.00 37.72 -14.80
N GLU A 581 -8.14 37.09 -15.94
CA GLU A 581 -9.44 36.85 -16.58
C GLU A 581 -10.34 35.93 -15.75
N ILE A 582 -9.76 34.93 -15.07
CA ILE A 582 -10.49 34.08 -14.13
C ILE A 582 -10.96 34.88 -12.91
N MET A 583 -10.11 35.75 -12.35
CA MET A 583 -10.48 36.63 -11.23
C MET A 583 -11.62 37.60 -11.60
N ALA A 584 -11.66 38.05 -12.86
CA ALA A 584 -12.72 38.92 -13.36
C ALA A 584 -14.01 38.17 -13.72
N TYR A 585 -14.01 36.84 -13.72
CA TYR A 585 -15.18 36.03 -14.02
C TYR A 585 -16.01 35.81 -12.76
N GLU A 586 -17.17 36.46 -12.69
CA GLU A 586 -18.09 36.33 -11.56
C GLU A 586 -19.06 35.16 -11.74
N PHE A 587 -18.88 34.11 -10.94
CA PHE A 587 -19.93 33.11 -10.76
C PHE A 587 -20.99 33.63 -9.79
N ARG A 588 -22.26 33.35 -10.08
CA ARG A 588 -23.40 33.55 -9.18
C ARG A 588 -23.92 32.20 -8.70
N GLU A 589 -24.68 32.20 -7.61
CA GLU A 589 -25.30 30.98 -7.05
C GLU A 589 -26.11 30.20 -8.09
N GLU A 590 -26.83 30.91 -8.95
CA GLU A 590 -27.64 30.36 -10.04
C GLU A 590 -26.80 29.67 -11.14
N ASN A 591 -25.52 30.01 -11.27
CA ASN A 591 -24.62 29.50 -12.31
C ASN A 591 -23.53 28.57 -11.75
N ALA A 592 -23.70 28.04 -10.53
CA ALA A 592 -22.75 27.10 -9.94
C ALA A 592 -22.54 25.84 -10.82
N ALA A 593 -23.57 25.43 -11.57
CA ALA A 593 -23.50 24.36 -12.56
C ALA A 593 -22.42 24.60 -13.64
N ASP A 594 -22.26 25.84 -14.10
CA ASP A 594 -21.26 26.19 -15.13
C ASP A 594 -19.82 26.06 -14.61
N MET A 595 -19.62 26.37 -13.31
CA MET A 595 -18.34 26.16 -12.63
C MET A 595 -18.01 24.67 -12.51
N TYR A 596 -19.01 23.82 -12.27
CA TYR A 596 -18.82 22.37 -12.23
C TYR A 596 -18.53 21.78 -13.61
N HIS A 597 -19.30 22.15 -14.63
CA HIS A 597 -19.10 21.71 -16.02
C HIS A 597 -17.74 22.07 -16.57
N SER A 598 -17.26 23.28 -16.31
CA SER A 598 -15.93 23.69 -16.77
C SER A 598 -14.80 22.89 -16.12
N GLY A 599 -15.00 22.37 -14.90
CA GLY A 599 -13.95 21.72 -14.10
C GLY A 599 -12.79 22.64 -13.73
N LEU A 600 -12.94 23.97 -13.92
CA LEU A 600 -11.88 24.96 -13.66
C LEU A 600 -11.51 25.02 -12.17
N HIS A 601 -12.51 24.85 -11.29
CA HIS A 601 -12.33 24.82 -9.85
C HIS A 601 -11.39 23.70 -9.37
N ILE A 602 -11.35 22.54 -10.04
CA ILE A 602 -10.44 21.42 -9.73
C ILE A 602 -9.00 21.80 -10.09
N VAL A 603 -8.80 22.40 -11.27
CA VAL A 603 -7.49 22.86 -11.75
C VAL A 603 -6.93 23.97 -10.84
N LEU A 604 -7.78 24.91 -10.41
CA LEU A 604 -7.39 25.95 -9.46
C LEU A 604 -7.05 25.39 -8.07
N LYS A 605 -7.81 24.41 -7.58
CA LYS A 605 -7.51 23.72 -6.32
C LYS A 605 -6.13 23.09 -6.36
N ARG A 606 -5.81 22.43 -7.48
CA ARG A 606 -4.50 21.84 -7.69
C ARG A 606 -3.37 22.86 -7.79
N LEU A 607 -3.61 24.00 -8.42
CA LEU A 607 -2.69 25.13 -8.45
C LEU A 607 -2.47 25.74 -7.05
N ALA A 608 -3.50 25.76 -6.21
CA ALA A 608 -3.44 26.27 -4.84
C ALA A 608 -2.66 25.36 -3.87
N ASP A 609 -2.70 24.05 -4.11
CA ASP A 609 -2.05 23.00 -3.30
C ASP A 609 -0.56 22.78 -3.64
N LEU A 610 -0.01 23.55 -4.59
CA LEU A 610 1.42 23.56 -4.89
C LEU A 610 2.22 24.06 -3.67
N ASP A 611 3.14 23.23 -3.18
CA ASP A 611 4.08 23.58 -2.14
C ASP A 611 5.23 24.40 -2.76
N THR A 612 5.28 25.70 -2.44
CA THR A 612 6.28 26.62 -3.00
C THR A 612 7.18 27.13 -1.88
N ASP A 613 8.44 26.69 -1.86
CA ASP A 613 9.54 27.25 -1.04
C ASP A 613 9.95 28.68 -1.50
N GLY A 614 9.00 29.52 -1.93
CA GLY A 614 9.23 30.87 -2.47
C GLY A 614 7.92 31.68 -2.62
N PRO A 615 7.96 32.94 -3.08
CA PRO A 615 6.77 33.81 -3.14
C PRO A 615 5.81 33.36 -4.26
N GLY A 616 5.02 32.32 -3.98
CA GLY A 616 4.04 31.71 -4.88
C GLY A 616 2.82 32.61 -5.13
N LEU A 617 2.98 33.63 -5.98
CA LEU A 617 1.90 34.55 -6.36
C LEU A 617 0.74 33.82 -7.07
N LEU A 618 1.03 32.82 -7.91
CA LEU A 618 0.01 32.02 -8.61
C LEU A 618 -0.81 31.14 -7.66
N ALA A 619 -0.16 30.43 -6.74
CA ALA A 619 -0.84 29.61 -5.74
C ALA A 619 -1.66 30.47 -4.78
N SER A 620 -1.14 31.64 -4.38
CA SER A 620 -1.86 32.62 -3.56
C SER A 620 -3.10 33.16 -4.27
N ASN A 621 -2.97 33.54 -5.55
CA ASN A 621 -4.10 34.01 -6.36
C ASN A 621 -5.17 32.91 -6.53
N ALA A 622 -4.76 31.66 -6.76
CA ALA A 622 -5.66 30.52 -6.81
C ALA A 622 -6.41 30.32 -5.49
N ARG A 623 -5.74 30.40 -4.33
CA ARG A 623 -6.37 30.31 -3.01
C ARG A 623 -7.39 31.44 -2.79
N ASN A 624 -7.07 32.66 -3.23
CA ASN A 624 -7.99 33.80 -3.11
C ASN A 624 -9.25 33.63 -3.97
N ILE A 625 -9.10 33.17 -5.22
CA ILE A 625 -10.24 32.84 -6.10
C ILE A 625 -11.10 31.76 -5.46
N LEU A 626 -10.49 30.66 -5.02
CA LEU A 626 -11.21 29.55 -4.40
C LEU A 626 -11.94 29.98 -3.13
N LYS A 627 -11.36 30.87 -2.31
CA LYS A 627 -12.04 31.39 -1.11
C LYS A 627 -13.36 32.09 -1.46
N GLN A 628 -13.40 32.86 -2.55
CA GLN A 628 -14.63 33.49 -3.03
C GLN A 628 -15.62 32.44 -3.55
N TRP A 629 -15.13 31.49 -4.35
CA TRP A 629 -15.98 30.48 -4.98
C TRP A 629 -16.49 29.43 -3.98
N ASN A 630 -15.76 29.15 -2.90
CA ASN A 630 -16.13 28.20 -1.85
C ASN A 630 -17.49 28.53 -1.23
N THR A 631 -17.79 29.82 -1.02
CA THR A 631 -19.09 30.25 -0.48
C THR A 631 -20.24 29.88 -1.42
N ILE A 632 -20.00 29.96 -2.74
CA ILE A 632 -20.97 29.58 -3.77
C ILE A 632 -21.08 28.04 -3.81
N LEU A 633 -19.94 27.35 -3.81
CA LEU A 633 -19.83 25.89 -3.84
C LEU A 633 -20.50 25.21 -2.64
N GLU A 634 -20.37 25.79 -1.44
CA GLU A 634 -21.03 25.32 -0.21
C GLU A 634 -22.56 25.38 -0.32
N LYS A 635 -23.09 26.44 -0.93
CA LYS A 635 -24.54 26.58 -1.16
C LYS A 635 -25.05 25.64 -2.24
N SER A 636 -24.23 25.29 -3.24
CA SER A 636 -24.58 24.39 -4.33
C SER A 636 -24.29 22.91 -4.07
N LEU A 637 -23.87 22.51 -2.86
CA LEU A 637 -23.58 21.11 -2.52
C LEU A 637 -24.76 20.16 -2.74
N HIS A 638 -25.99 20.66 -2.64
CA HIS A 638 -27.22 19.89 -2.85
C HIS A 638 -27.36 19.37 -4.29
N LEU A 639 -26.69 20.00 -5.26
CA LEU A 639 -26.65 19.57 -6.66
C LEU A 639 -25.73 18.36 -6.88
N ARG A 640 -24.89 18.00 -5.91
CA ARG A 640 -23.88 16.95 -6.05
C ARG A 640 -24.21 15.76 -5.18
N ARG A 641 -24.69 14.69 -5.77
CA ARG A 641 -24.89 13.40 -5.07
C ARG A 641 -23.80 12.40 -5.41
N TRP A 642 -23.26 12.43 -6.63
CA TRP A 642 -22.13 11.61 -7.03
C TRP A 642 -20.82 12.41 -6.91
N VAL A 643 -19.86 11.88 -6.16
CA VAL A 643 -18.60 12.56 -5.78
C VAL A 643 -17.41 11.71 -6.14
N SER A 644 -16.33 12.29 -6.65
CA SER A 644 -15.07 11.58 -6.92
C SER A 644 -14.39 11.13 -5.62
N SER A 645 -13.88 9.90 -5.62
CA SER A 645 -13.08 9.31 -4.57
C SER A 645 -11.83 8.70 -5.21
N GLY A 646 -10.77 9.50 -5.34
CA GLY A 646 -9.62 9.15 -6.18
C GLY A 646 -9.94 9.19 -7.70
N PRO A 647 -8.98 8.79 -8.55
CA PRO A 647 -9.08 8.97 -10.00
C PRO A 647 -10.07 8.01 -10.68
N ASN A 648 -10.33 6.85 -10.07
CA ASN A 648 -11.06 5.75 -10.70
C ASN A 648 -12.32 5.32 -9.93
N GLU A 649 -12.76 6.06 -8.91
CA GLU A 649 -13.97 5.75 -8.17
C GLU A 649 -14.84 7.01 -7.94
N MET A 650 -16.15 6.81 -7.99
CA MET A 650 -17.15 7.79 -7.58
C MET A 650 -18.09 7.19 -6.55
N VAL A 651 -18.45 7.95 -5.53
CA VAL A 651 -19.30 7.52 -4.42
C VAL A 651 -20.57 8.35 -4.40
N TYR A 652 -21.71 7.71 -4.11
CA TYR A 652 -22.97 8.38 -3.89
C TYR A 652 -23.09 8.86 -2.44
N ILE A 653 -23.41 10.14 -2.26
CA ILE A 653 -23.56 10.80 -0.97
C ILE A 653 -24.99 11.34 -0.88
N PRO A 654 -25.86 10.73 -0.05
CA PRO A 654 -27.21 11.22 0.20
C PRO A 654 -27.25 12.64 0.75
N LEU A 655 -28.35 13.37 0.53
CA LEU A 655 -28.56 14.71 1.09
C LEU A 655 -28.55 14.72 2.62
N SER A 656 -28.90 13.59 3.24
CA SER A 656 -28.87 13.37 4.69
C SER A 656 -27.48 13.05 5.26
N HIS A 657 -26.44 12.91 4.41
CA HIS A 657 -25.13 12.45 4.87
C HIS A 657 -24.40 13.50 5.74
N PRO A 658 -23.81 13.12 6.90
CA PRO A 658 -23.18 14.07 7.83
C PRO A 658 -22.06 14.94 7.27
N ILE A 659 -21.33 14.44 6.25
CA ILE A 659 -20.24 15.19 5.60
C ILE A 659 -20.70 16.55 5.05
N ARG A 660 -21.97 16.66 4.64
CA ARG A 660 -22.56 17.88 4.07
C ARG A 660 -22.66 19.04 5.06
N THR A 661 -22.68 18.74 6.35
CA THR A 661 -22.75 19.73 7.44
C THR A 661 -21.45 19.81 8.24
N SER A 662 -20.41 19.08 7.81
CA SER A 662 -19.10 19.06 8.46
C SER A 662 -18.20 20.18 7.92
N ASP A 663 -17.08 20.42 8.60
CA ASP A 663 -15.97 21.27 8.14
C ASP A 663 -15.34 20.77 6.83
N LYS A 664 -15.61 19.52 6.45
CA LYS A 664 -15.14 18.87 5.21
C LYS A 664 -16.19 18.85 4.09
N ALA A 665 -17.24 19.66 4.16
CA ALA A 665 -18.31 19.66 3.17
C ALA A 665 -17.82 19.93 1.73
N LEU A 666 -16.75 20.72 1.57
CA LEU A 666 -16.13 21.02 0.28
C LEU A 666 -15.39 19.83 -0.35
N ASP A 667 -15.12 18.75 0.40
CA ASP A 667 -14.56 17.51 -0.16
C ASP A 667 -15.55 16.86 -1.16
N ILE A 668 -16.85 17.15 -1.06
CA ILE A 668 -17.88 16.78 -2.05
C ILE A 668 -17.58 17.38 -3.44
N VAL A 669 -16.93 18.54 -3.47
CA VAL A 669 -16.57 19.26 -4.68
C VAL A 669 -15.21 18.82 -5.19
N TYR A 670 -14.21 18.81 -4.32
CA TYR A 670 -12.80 18.58 -4.69
C TYR A 670 -12.37 17.12 -4.71
N GLY A 671 -13.23 16.22 -4.22
CA GLY A 671 -12.96 14.79 -4.13
C GLY A 671 -12.63 14.37 -2.70
N ILE A 672 -13.02 13.14 -2.37
CA ILE A 672 -12.85 12.57 -1.05
C ILE A 672 -11.62 11.65 -1.07
N PRO A 673 -10.74 11.70 -0.06
CA PRO A 673 -9.62 10.76 0.03
C PRO A 673 -10.14 9.32 0.08
N GLU A 674 -9.50 8.39 -0.65
CA GLU A 674 -9.91 6.97 -0.76
C GLU A 674 -10.11 6.25 0.60
N SER A 675 -9.57 6.78 1.69
CA SER A 675 -9.64 6.23 3.05
C SER A 675 -10.73 6.86 3.96
N GLY A 676 -11.45 7.89 3.50
CA GLY A 676 -12.27 8.75 4.37
C GLY A 676 -13.70 8.29 4.66
N LEU A 677 -14.30 7.43 3.83
CA LEU A 677 -15.72 7.01 3.95
C LEU A 677 -15.93 5.50 4.07
N LEU A 678 -14.87 4.70 3.96
CA LEU A 678 -14.98 3.24 3.94
C LEU A 678 -14.96 2.68 5.37
N VAL A 679 -16.10 2.20 5.84
CA VAL A 679 -16.18 1.21 6.92
C VAL A 679 -15.37 0.00 6.46
N ASN A 680 -14.15 -0.18 7.00
CA ASN A 680 -13.31 -1.38 6.97
C ASN A 680 -13.62 -2.36 5.82
N ILE A 681 -13.39 -1.94 4.58
CA ILE A 681 -13.19 -2.90 3.49
C ILE A 681 -11.76 -3.43 3.70
N PRO A 682 -11.57 -4.74 3.93
CA PRO A 682 -10.24 -5.28 4.16
C PRO A 682 -9.32 -4.89 3.01
N GLU A 683 -8.11 -4.44 3.37
CA GLU A 683 -7.01 -4.04 2.50
C GLU A 683 -7.08 -4.67 1.12
N ASN A 684 -7.05 -3.82 0.10
CA ASN A 684 -6.98 -4.24 -1.28
C ASN A 684 -5.70 -5.09 -1.50
N PRO A 685 -5.79 -6.41 -1.77
CA PRO A 685 -4.62 -7.21 -2.09
C PRO A 685 -4.02 -6.85 -3.46
N ASP A 686 -4.66 -5.94 -4.22
CA ASP A 686 -4.21 -5.49 -5.54
C ASP A 686 -2.81 -4.83 -5.49
N PHE A 687 -2.30 -4.43 -4.33
CA PHE A 687 -0.96 -3.85 -4.20
C PHE A 687 0.20 -4.80 -4.50
N ILE A 688 -0.05 -6.11 -4.72
CA ILE A 688 0.98 -7.07 -5.17
C ILE A 688 0.83 -7.44 -6.66
N PHE A 689 -0.21 -6.99 -7.37
CA PHE A 689 -0.43 -7.43 -8.76
C PHE A 689 -0.81 -6.32 -9.74
N ASN A 690 -0.23 -5.12 -9.58
CA ASN A 690 -0.03 -4.17 -10.68
C ASN A 690 1.02 -4.74 -11.65
N PHE A 691 0.60 -5.70 -12.48
CA PHE A 691 1.26 -5.99 -13.73
C PHE A 691 0.20 -6.24 -14.79
N VAL A 692 0.20 -5.34 -15.78
CA VAL A 692 -0.45 -5.36 -17.09
C VAL A 692 -1.86 -4.77 -17.17
N ASP A 693 -1.92 -3.44 -17.24
CA ASP A 693 -2.79 -2.69 -18.17
C ASP A 693 -1.96 -2.04 -19.29
N SER A 694 -0.80 -2.63 -19.61
CA SER A 694 -0.07 -2.33 -20.84
C SER A 694 -0.33 -3.48 -21.82
N GLU A 695 -1.43 -3.39 -22.59
CA GLU A 695 -1.47 -4.08 -23.88
C GLU A 695 -0.31 -3.54 -24.76
N PRO A 696 0.29 -4.36 -25.64
CA PRO A 696 1.33 -3.91 -26.56
C PRO A 696 0.82 -2.87 -27.57
#